data_AF-A0A968Q638-F1
#
_entry.id   AF-A0A968Q638-F1
#
_cell.length_a   1.000
_cell.length_b   1.000
_cell.length_c   1.000
_cell.angle_alpha   90.00
_cell.angle_beta   90.00
_cell.angle_gamma   90.00
#
_symmetry.space_group_name_H-M   'P 1'
#
loop_
_entity.id
_entity.type
_entity.pdbx_description
1 polymer ?
#
loop_
_entity_poly.entity_id
_entity_poly.type
_entity_poly.pdbx_seq_one_letter_code
_entity_poly.pdbx_strand_id
1 'polypeptide(L)'
;MDVFGSRSFSIFDSNGTLVFDSGDQFERITAEQVPSFFNFNGNFANPADFDTRSDNKGPEPEGVVLGVVNGRTFAFIGLERVGDVIVYDVTNPNAPEFIEYINTPEDISVEGLTFISAADSPTGKALLVTANEVSNTVAVFEFTPPPGPTAIYDIQGAAHTSPLLGQAVTTSGIVTAVSNNGFYLQDPTGDGNIATSDAIFVFTSSRPTVAVGDSLEVQGTVSEFTPGGASSRNLSTTQISNNPAVANLTVTVLSSGNPLPAATIIGAGGRVPPTENIDDDAFTIFDPVNDGIDFFESLEGMRVTANDLKAVTGTNRFGEIFGVVDNGVGATGLSDRGTLNISPDDFNPERVQLQFDRNILDFAFPQVNTGALLGDVTGVLGYAFGNFEILVTEDFTTNNIQPGTLQPEVSALVGGDGEILVASYNVLNLNPAVDPVRFNALASQIINNLNTPDIIALQEVQDNSGPVNDGVTAADITLQTLVNAITAAGGPTYAFIDNPFVTNNAGGGAPGSNIRNAYLYNPNRVALVPDSVSVLGSQAPGEDFASTRQPLIASFVFNNETVTLVNNHFSSKNGSAPILGIEQPFEARQEEPTVNASVDRRQAQSETVQEFVNDLLGTDPNANLVVLGDFNEFEFVSPVRDLDANTGLVNLTETLPENERYTFNFQGNSQSIDHILASGSLATDADFDIVNVNTEFAENSPLVASDHEPILARFTISAPNVINGTPRRDVLVGTAGNDLILGSQGSDRITTGGGRDRVVYTSVTQAGDTITDFAVGFDKLVFTDLLDSLNYTGSNPITDGILRFVSQGNSSRTVLQIDPDGFSGNARARNFATLQGVDAVALNNVDNFVF
;
A
#
# COMPACT_ATOMS: atom_id res chain seq x y z
N MET A 1 -70.43 26.66 36.97
CA MET A 1 -69.01 26.31 37.13
C MET A 1 -68.81 25.31 36.04
N ASP A 2 -68.58 25.84 34.85
CA ASP A 2 -68.66 25.07 33.62
C ASP A 2 -67.31 24.38 33.49
N VAL A 3 -67.34 23.06 33.68
CA VAL A 3 -66.16 22.22 33.48
C VAL A 3 -66.04 22.07 31.97
N PHE A 4 -65.05 22.73 31.37
CA PHE A 4 -64.68 22.47 29.99
C PHE A 4 -64.38 20.97 29.85
N GLY A 5 -64.95 20.29 28.84
CA GLY A 5 -64.63 18.89 28.56
C GLY A 5 -63.17 18.69 28.15
N SER A 6 -62.75 17.44 27.98
CA SER A 6 -61.46 17.12 27.32
C SER A 6 -61.43 17.76 25.93
N ARG A 7 -60.30 18.37 25.55
CA ARG A 7 -60.11 19.05 24.25
C ARG A 7 -58.79 18.69 23.56
N SER A 8 -57.90 18.01 24.28
CA SER A 8 -56.60 17.55 23.84
C SER A 8 -56.38 16.08 24.21
N PHE A 9 -55.29 15.50 23.73
CA PHE A 9 -54.68 14.34 24.36
C PHE A 9 -53.32 14.72 24.95
N SER A 10 -52.91 14.00 25.99
CA SER A 10 -51.63 14.22 26.66
C SER A 10 -50.86 12.90 26.80
N ILE A 11 -49.54 12.96 26.69
CA ILE A 11 -48.64 11.84 26.94
C ILE A 11 -47.89 12.12 28.24
N PHE A 12 -47.83 11.13 29.13
CA PHE A 12 -47.06 11.19 30.37
C PHE A 12 -45.97 10.12 30.37
N ASP A 13 -44.81 10.45 30.96
CA ASP A 13 -43.75 9.47 31.17
C ASP A 13 -44.08 8.50 32.31
N SER A 14 -43.19 7.53 32.55
CA SER A 14 -43.36 6.55 33.64
C SER A 14 -43.32 7.15 35.06
N ASN A 15 -42.85 8.40 35.19
CA ASN A 15 -42.83 9.16 36.45
C ASN A 15 -44.07 10.05 36.62
N GLY A 16 -44.98 10.08 35.64
CA GLY A 16 -46.15 10.95 35.61
C GLY A 16 -45.84 12.39 35.21
N THR A 17 -44.68 12.66 34.62
CA THR A 17 -44.34 13.97 34.04
C THR A 17 -45.04 14.13 32.70
N LEU A 18 -45.63 15.30 32.44
CA LEU A 18 -46.19 15.62 31.14
C LEU A 18 -45.09 15.71 30.08
N VAL A 19 -45.18 14.86 29.05
CA VAL A 19 -44.24 14.78 27.93
C VAL A 19 -44.74 15.63 26.76
N PHE A 20 -46.02 15.50 26.44
CA PHE A 20 -46.66 16.22 25.33
C PHE A 20 -48.14 16.49 25.66
N ASP A 21 -48.67 17.61 25.20
CA ASP A 21 -50.10 17.90 25.15
C ASP A 21 -50.44 18.50 23.80
N SER A 22 -51.50 17.98 23.16
CA SER A 22 -51.88 18.44 21.82
C SER A 22 -52.51 19.84 21.80
N GLY A 23 -52.81 20.43 22.96
CA GLY A 23 -53.38 21.78 23.06
C GLY A 23 -54.67 21.92 22.26
N ASP A 24 -54.70 22.90 21.35
CA ASP A 24 -55.84 23.22 20.49
C ASP A 24 -55.81 22.52 19.11
N GLN A 25 -54.93 21.52 18.95
CA GLN A 25 -54.74 20.87 17.64
C GLN A 25 -56.02 20.21 17.12
N PHE A 26 -56.85 19.61 17.97
CA PHE A 26 -58.09 18.95 17.51
C PHE A 26 -59.08 19.95 16.91
N GLU A 27 -59.26 21.11 17.53
CA GLU A 27 -60.07 22.21 16.97
C GLU A 27 -59.51 22.69 15.64
N ARG A 28 -58.20 22.89 15.56
CA ARG A 28 -57.54 23.38 14.34
C ARG A 28 -57.65 22.39 13.18
N ILE A 29 -57.40 21.11 13.45
CA ILE A 29 -57.51 20.02 12.48
C ILE A 29 -58.97 19.90 12.02
N THR A 30 -59.93 19.88 12.94
CA THR A 30 -61.36 19.79 12.59
C THR A 30 -61.80 21.01 11.76
N ALA A 31 -61.37 22.22 12.13
CA ALA A 31 -61.67 23.45 11.37
C ALA A 31 -61.11 23.43 9.94
N GLU A 32 -60.00 22.73 9.73
CA GLU A 32 -59.32 22.62 8.44
C GLU A 32 -59.91 21.50 7.59
N GLN A 33 -60.04 20.29 8.16
CA GLN A 33 -60.43 19.09 7.44
C GLN A 33 -61.93 19.06 7.15
N VAL A 34 -62.74 19.44 8.14
CA VAL A 34 -64.21 19.43 8.01
C VAL A 34 -64.81 20.71 8.61
N PRO A 35 -64.60 21.89 7.97
CA PRO A 35 -64.94 23.18 8.55
C PRO A 35 -66.41 23.31 8.98
N SER A 36 -67.34 22.65 8.28
CA SER A 36 -68.77 22.65 8.62
C SER A 36 -69.10 21.96 9.94
N PHE A 37 -68.20 21.13 10.47
CA PHE A 37 -68.33 20.40 11.73
C PHE A 37 -67.41 20.95 12.83
N PHE A 38 -66.86 22.16 12.66
CA PHE A 38 -66.11 22.81 13.73
C PHE A 38 -66.98 22.99 14.98
N ASN A 39 -66.58 22.36 16.10
CA ASN A 39 -67.28 22.36 17.39
C ASN A 39 -68.80 22.17 17.26
N PHE A 40 -69.17 21.22 16.39
CA PHE A 40 -70.54 20.88 16.04
C PHE A 40 -71.19 19.95 17.07
N ASN A 41 -72.52 19.97 17.18
CA ASN A 41 -73.25 19.26 18.23
C ASN A 41 -73.86 17.89 17.87
N GLY A 42 -73.52 17.32 16.72
CA GLY A 42 -73.92 15.95 16.35
C GLY A 42 -75.16 15.84 15.47
N ASN A 43 -75.93 16.91 15.23
CA ASN A 43 -77.09 16.87 14.33
C ASN A 43 -76.76 17.31 12.90
N PHE A 44 -76.35 16.36 12.06
CA PHE A 44 -75.95 16.58 10.66
C PHE A 44 -77.06 17.18 9.77
N ALA A 45 -78.32 17.12 10.21
CA ALA A 45 -79.45 17.70 9.49
C ALA A 45 -79.73 19.18 9.86
N ASN A 46 -79.01 19.74 10.83
CA ASN A 46 -79.25 21.08 11.36
C ASN A 46 -78.05 22.02 11.18
N PRO A 47 -78.09 22.96 10.22
CA PRO A 47 -77.04 23.97 10.06
C PRO A 47 -76.82 24.85 11.30
N ALA A 48 -77.79 24.92 12.21
CA ALA A 48 -77.65 25.67 13.47
C ALA A 48 -76.76 24.96 14.51
N ASP A 49 -76.30 23.73 14.25
CA ASP A 49 -75.39 23.02 15.15
C ASP A 49 -73.92 23.41 14.95
N PHE A 50 -73.59 24.17 13.90
CA PHE A 50 -72.24 24.71 13.67
C PHE A 50 -71.79 25.57 14.86
N ASP A 51 -70.59 25.28 15.39
CA ASP A 51 -69.92 26.05 16.44
C ASP A 51 -70.75 26.26 17.73
N THR A 52 -71.66 25.33 18.02
CA THR A 52 -72.49 25.40 19.25
C THR A 52 -71.81 24.80 20.48
N ARG A 53 -70.58 24.29 20.32
CA ARG A 53 -69.82 23.65 21.41
C ARG A 53 -68.51 24.33 21.78
N SER A 54 -68.14 25.43 21.13
CA SER A 54 -66.92 26.17 21.47
C SER A 54 -66.90 26.67 22.92
N ASP A 55 -68.05 27.11 23.43
CA ASP A 55 -68.29 27.52 24.81
C ASP A 55 -68.61 26.35 25.76
N ASN A 56 -68.62 25.12 25.24
CA ASN A 56 -68.93 23.90 25.98
C ASN A 56 -67.72 22.93 25.96
N LYS A 57 -67.84 21.72 25.39
CA LYS A 57 -66.80 20.69 25.41
C LYS A 57 -65.96 20.59 24.12
N GLY A 58 -66.12 21.51 23.17
CA GLY A 58 -65.31 21.53 21.95
C GLY A 58 -65.43 20.23 21.12
N PRO A 59 -64.31 19.66 20.64
CA PRO A 59 -64.27 18.44 19.82
C PRO A 59 -64.66 17.14 20.53
N GLU A 60 -64.65 17.10 21.87
CA GLU A 60 -64.96 15.91 22.69
C GLU A 60 -64.17 14.63 22.34
N PRO A 61 -62.83 14.60 22.52
CA PRO A 61 -62.11 13.33 22.60
C PRO A 61 -62.58 12.49 23.80
N GLU A 62 -63.12 11.30 23.52
CA GLU A 62 -63.70 10.38 24.52
C GLU A 62 -62.99 9.02 24.58
N GLY A 63 -62.16 8.68 23.59
CA GLY A 63 -61.42 7.41 23.57
C GLY A 63 -60.07 7.50 22.86
N VAL A 64 -59.09 6.73 23.35
CA VAL A 64 -57.80 6.53 22.69
C VAL A 64 -57.42 5.04 22.69
N VAL A 65 -56.91 4.54 21.56
CA VAL A 65 -56.26 3.24 21.48
C VAL A 65 -54.90 3.39 20.79
N LEU A 66 -53.93 2.58 21.20
CA LEU A 66 -52.62 2.51 20.56
C LEU A 66 -52.55 1.29 19.62
N GLY A 67 -51.89 1.46 18.48
CA GLY A 67 -51.57 0.38 17.55
C GLY A 67 -50.15 0.46 17.05
N VAL A 68 -49.48 -0.68 16.88
CA VAL A 68 -48.13 -0.74 16.30
C VAL A 68 -48.21 -1.28 14.89
N VAL A 69 -47.68 -0.53 13.92
CA VAL A 69 -47.60 -0.92 12.51
C VAL A 69 -46.21 -0.61 11.99
N ASN A 70 -45.51 -1.63 11.46
CA ASN A 70 -44.13 -1.51 10.96
C ASN A 70 -43.18 -0.85 11.97
N GLY A 71 -43.26 -1.24 13.24
CA GLY A 71 -42.42 -0.69 14.33
C GLY A 71 -42.85 0.68 14.86
N ARG A 72 -43.74 1.41 14.16
CA ARG A 72 -44.26 2.72 14.57
C ARG A 72 -45.48 2.57 15.45
N THR A 73 -45.56 3.36 16.51
CA THR A 73 -46.70 3.39 17.44
C THR A 73 -47.63 4.54 17.07
N PHE A 74 -48.89 4.25 16.81
CA PHE A 74 -49.92 5.22 16.47
C PHE A 74 -50.96 5.32 17.57
N ALA A 75 -51.38 6.55 17.88
CA ALA A 75 -52.53 6.83 18.73
C ALA A 75 -53.74 7.17 17.86
N PHE A 76 -54.85 6.45 18.08
CA PHE A 76 -56.13 6.69 17.43
C PHE A 76 -57.08 7.30 18.46
N ILE A 77 -57.43 8.58 18.28
CA ILE A 77 -58.27 9.33 19.20
C ILE A 77 -59.64 9.54 18.59
N GLY A 78 -60.69 8.96 19.20
CA GLY A 78 -62.08 9.16 18.77
C GLY A 78 -62.66 10.45 19.32
N LEU A 79 -63.29 11.22 18.43
CA LEU A 79 -64.04 12.43 18.72
C LEU A 79 -65.54 12.12 18.68
N GLU A 80 -66.20 12.21 19.83
CA GLU A 80 -67.61 11.86 19.98
C GLU A 80 -68.47 12.69 19.01
N ARG A 81 -68.56 14.01 19.16
CA ARG A 81 -69.64 14.76 18.47
C ARG A 81 -69.51 14.81 16.96
N VAL A 82 -68.28 15.01 16.49
CA VAL A 82 -68.01 15.10 15.05
C VAL A 82 -68.04 13.71 14.39
N GLY A 83 -67.89 12.63 15.16
CA GLY A 83 -67.93 11.25 14.67
C GLY A 83 -66.62 10.79 14.02
N ASP A 84 -65.50 11.38 14.43
CA ASP A 84 -64.23 11.29 13.70
C ASP A 84 -63.14 10.60 14.52
N VAL A 85 -62.09 10.14 13.85
CA VAL A 85 -60.87 9.66 14.51
C VAL A 85 -59.68 10.48 14.03
N ILE A 86 -58.93 11.05 14.97
CA ILE A 86 -57.66 11.70 14.68
C ILE A 86 -56.53 10.71 14.99
N VAL A 87 -55.64 10.51 14.02
CA VAL A 87 -54.50 9.60 14.13
C VAL A 87 -53.21 10.38 14.30
N TYR A 88 -52.43 10.04 15.32
CA TYR A 88 -51.07 10.54 15.52
C TYR A 88 -50.05 9.40 15.47
N ASP A 89 -48.89 9.64 14.86
CA ASP A 89 -47.69 8.85 15.13
C ASP A 89 -47.09 9.36 16.45
N VAL A 90 -47.02 8.47 17.43
CA VAL A 90 -46.49 8.73 18.77
C VAL A 90 -45.24 7.89 19.05
N THR A 91 -44.58 7.39 18.00
CA THR A 91 -43.31 6.65 18.10
C THR A 91 -42.26 7.47 18.84
N ASN A 92 -42.17 8.78 18.53
CA ASN A 92 -41.50 9.74 19.39
C ASN A 92 -42.54 10.45 20.30
N PRO A 93 -42.67 10.07 21.58
CA PRO A 93 -43.67 10.65 22.46
C PRO A 93 -43.43 12.14 22.78
N ASN A 94 -42.22 12.65 22.54
CA ASN A 94 -41.87 14.06 22.76
C ASN A 94 -42.30 14.97 21.59
N ALA A 95 -42.54 14.38 20.41
CA ALA A 95 -42.97 15.10 19.21
C ALA A 95 -43.97 14.27 18.39
N PRO A 96 -45.19 14.01 18.88
CA PRO A 96 -46.23 13.36 18.11
C PRO A 96 -46.58 14.11 16.82
N GLU A 97 -46.76 13.36 15.74
CA GLU A 97 -47.10 13.90 14.42
C GLU A 97 -48.51 13.52 14.02
N PHE A 98 -49.29 14.49 13.54
CA PHE A 98 -50.62 14.22 12.98
C PHE A 98 -50.46 13.46 11.65
N ILE A 99 -51.14 12.32 11.52
CA ILE A 99 -51.03 11.42 10.37
C ILE A 99 -52.25 11.52 9.47
N GLU A 100 -53.44 11.35 10.04
CA GLU A 100 -54.68 11.26 9.25
C GLU A 100 -55.89 11.65 10.09
N TYR A 101 -56.90 12.21 9.41
CA TYR A 101 -58.23 12.47 9.94
C TYR A 101 -59.23 11.52 9.27
N ILE A 102 -59.74 10.56 10.02
CA ILE A 102 -60.73 9.60 9.52
C ILE A 102 -62.11 10.17 9.80
N ASN A 103 -62.82 10.57 8.74
CA ASN A 103 -64.20 11.03 8.78
C ASN A 103 -65.07 10.14 7.87
N THR A 104 -66.10 9.57 8.47
CA THR A 104 -67.13 8.77 7.79
C THR A 104 -68.49 9.35 8.13
N PRO A 105 -69.12 10.13 7.23
CA PRO A 105 -70.37 10.83 7.51
C PRO A 105 -71.52 9.93 7.99
N GLU A 106 -71.48 8.64 7.67
CA GLU A 106 -72.48 7.64 8.06
C GLU A 106 -72.28 7.08 9.49
N ASP A 107 -71.08 7.21 10.06
CA ASP A 107 -70.66 6.63 11.34
C ASP A 107 -70.46 7.74 12.38
N ILE A 108 -71.52 7.99 13.14
CA ILE A 108 -71.64 9.15 14.03
C ILE A 108 -71.45 8.75 15.49
N SER A 109 -70.67 9.55 16.23
CA SER A 109 -70.47 9.42 17.67
C SER A 109 -69.56 8.29 18.12
N VAL A 110 -68.27 8.37 17.74
CA VAL A 110 -67.26 7.39 18.16
C VAL A 110 -67.12 7.43 19.69
N GLU A 111 -67.49 6.35 20.36
CA GLU A 111 -67.36 6.20 21.83
C GLU A 111 -66.31 5.15 22.24
N GLY A 112 -66.10 4.14 21.40
CA GLY A 112 -65.16 3.05 21.67
C GLY A 112 -64.28 2.77 20.46
N LEU A 113 -62.99 2.55 20.71
CA LEU A 113 -62.02 2.14 19.69
C LEU A 113 -61.29 0.86 20.11
N THR A 114 -60.95 0.01 19.16
CA THR A 114 -59.96 -1.04 19.35
C THR A 114 -59.10 -1.22 18.11
N PHE A 115 -57.84 -1.58 18.31
CA PHE A 115 -56.88 -1.83 17.25
C PHE A 115 -56.60 -3.33 17.15
N ILE A 116 -56.58 -3.86 15.93
CA ILE A 116 -56.27 -5.26 15.61
C ILE A 116 -54.98 -5.25 14.77
N SER A 117 -53.96 -5.96 15.25
CA SER A 117 -52.68 -6.05 14.54
C SER A 117 -52.84 -6.72 13.17
N ALA A 118 -51.90 -6.47 12.25
CA ALA A 118 -51.89 -7.16 10.96
C ALA A 118 -51.80 -8.69 11.11
N ALA A 119 -51.12 -9.18 12.15
CA ALA A 119 -50.97 -10.62 12.43
C ALA A 119 -52.28 -11.26 12.91
N ASP A 120 -53.12 -10.50 13.62
CA ASP A 120 -54.41 -10.97 14.15
C ASP A 120 -55.58 -10.67 13.20
N SER A 121 -55.31 -9.94 12.11
CA SER A 121 -56.32 -9.48 11.17
C SER A 121 -56.62 -10.51 10.07
N PRO A 122 -57.90 -10.73 9.71
CA PRO A 122 -58.26 -11.60 8.60
C PRO A 122 -57.81 -11.10 7.22
N THR A 123 -57.43 -9.82 7.10
CA THR A 123 -56.95 -9.24 5.83
C THR A 123 -55.42 -9.19 5.74
N GLY A 124 -54.71 -9.54 6.82
CA GLY A 124 -53.26 -9.38 6.92
C GLY A 124 -52.81 -7.90 7.00
N LYS A 125 -53.75 -6.97 7.20
CA LYS A 125 -53.52 -5.53 7.39
C LYS A 125 -54.00 -5.11 8.78
N ALA A 126 -53.37 -4.10 9.36
CA ALA A 126 -53.81 -3.56 10.64
C ALA A 126 -55.22 -2.97 10.52
N LEU A 127 -56.08 -3.21 11.51
CA LEU A 127 -57.46 -2.71 11.51
C LEU A 127 -57.72 -1.80 12.72
N LEU A 128 -58.45 -0.71 12.49
CA LEU A 128 -59.10 0.07 13.54
C LEU A 128 -60.59 -0.25 13.52
N VAL A 129 -61.17 -0.54 14.69
CA VAL A 129 -62.61 -0.77 14.84
C VAL A 129 -63.20 0.32 15.73
N THR A 130 -64.26 0.98 15.28
CA THR A 130 -64.99 1.99 16.06
C THR A 130 -66.41 1.53 16.36
N ALA A 131 -66.90 1.88 17.55
CA ALA A 131 -68.30 1.75 17.95
C ALA A 131 -68.94 3.15 18.00
N ASN A 132 -70.02 3.34 17.24
CA ASN A 132 -70.60 4.65 16.98
C ASN A 132 -72.02 4.76 17.60
N GLU A 133 -72.17 5.55 18.66
CA GLU A 133 -73.34 5.59 19.54
C GLU A 133 -74.60 6.11 18.81
N VAL A 134 -74.50 7.26 18.14
CA VAL A 134 -75.67 7.94 17.56
C VAL A 134 -76.15 7.24 16.29
N SER A 135 -75.22 6.74 15.48
CA SER A 135 -75.52 6.01 14.24
C SER A 135 -75.90 4.54 14.47
N ASN A 136 -75.58 3.97 15.64
CA ASN A 136 -75.75 2.55 15.97
C ASN A 136 -74.97 1.60 15.04
N THR A 137 -73.77 2.01 14.63
CA THR A 137 -72.92 1.23 13.72
C THR A 137 -71.62 0.78 14.39
N VAL A 138 -70.97 -0.22 13.79
CA VAL A 138 -69.57 -0.58 14.04
C VAL A 138 -68.85 -0.46 12.71
N ALA A 139 -67.82 0.36 12.65
CA ALA A 139 -67.01 0.55 11.46
C ALA A 139 -65.65 -0.13 11.63
N VAL A 140 -65.08 -0.66 10.54
CA VAL A 140 -63.77 -1.32 10.50
C VAL A 140 -62.96 -0.68 9.38
N PHE A 141 -61.84 -0.09 9.75
CA PHE A 141 -60.93 0.60 8.84
C PHE A 141 -59.65 -0.22 8.69
N GLU A 142 -59.19 -0.44 7.45
CA GLU A 142 -57.82 -0.88 7.22
C GLU A 142 -56.89 0.32 7.39
N PHE A 143 -55.96 0.23 8.33
CA PHE A 143 -54.98 1.28 8.56
C PHE A 143 -53.66 0.92 7.90
N THR A 144 -53.23 1.75 6.96
CA THR A 144 -51.89 1.69 6.36
C THR A 144 -51.24 3.05 6.61
N PRO A 145 -50.26 3.16 7.52
CA PRO A 145 -49.61 4.44 7.76
C PRO A 145 -48.83 4.88 6.50
N PRO A 146 -48.61 6.19 6.32
CA PRO A 146 -47.65 6.67 5.33
C PRO A 146 -46.28 6.02 5.58
N PRO A 147 -45.44 5.81 4.56
CA PRO A 147 -44.09 5.31 4.76
C PRO A 147 -43.39 6.17 5.83
N GLY A 148 -42.88 5.53 6.88
CA GLY A 148 -42.06 6.25 7.86
C GLY A 148 -40.69 6.59 7.27
N PRO A 149 -39.83 7.29 8.02
CA PRO A 149 -38.45 7.41 7.64
C PRO A 149 -37.85 6.01 7.43
N THR A 150 -37.23 5.78 6.28
CA THR A 150 -36.37 4.63 6.05
C THR A 150 -35.17 4.75 6.98
N ALA A 151 -34.91 3.69 7.75
CA ALA A 151 -33.77 3.69 8.66
C ALA A 151 -32.45 3.71 7.88
N ILE A 152 -31.40 4.30 8.46
CA ILE A 152 -30.12 4.46 7.76
C ILE A 152 -29.47 3.09 7.48
N TYR A 153 -29.54 2.16 8.42
CA TYR A 153 -29.06 0.78 8.23
C TYR A 153 -29.81 0.00 7.15
N ASP A 154 -31.08 0.33 6.87
CA ASP A 154 -31.83 -0.25 5.73
C ASP A 154 -31.40 0.38 4.39
N ILE A 155 -30.94 1.63 4.41
CA ILE A 155 -30.37 2.30 3.22
C ILE A 155 -29.00 1.72 2.92
N GLN A 156 -28.15 1.54 3.93
CA GLN A 156 -26.82 0.94 3.77
C GLN A 156 -26.94 -0.53 3.34
N GLY A 157 -27.61 -1.35 4.15
CA GLY A 157 -27.70 -2.80 3.93
C GLY A 157 -26.39 -3.53 4.24
N ALA A 158 -26.43 -4.87 4.20
CA ALA A 158 -25.27 -5.73 4.41
C ALA A 158 -24.64 -6.12 3.06
N ALA A 159 -24.15 -5.12 2.33
CA ALA A 159 -23.52 -5.25 1.03
C ALA A 159 -22.73 -3.97 0.69
N HIS A 160 -21.74 -4.07 -0.18
CA HIS A 160 -20.96 -2.94 -0.73
C HIS A 160 -21.74 -1.98 -1.65
N THR A 161 -23.04 -2.22 -1.84
CA THR A 161 -23.92 -1.33 -2.60
C THR A 161 -25.30 -1.35 -1.96
N SER A 162 -25.91 -0.18 -1.86
CA SER A 162 -27.22 -0.04 -1.23
C SER A 162 -28.30 -0.90 -1.90
N PRO A 163 -29.14 -1.62 -1.14
CA PRO A 163 -30.34 -2.29 -1.68
C PRO A 163 -31.40 -1.30 -2.17
N LEU A 164 -31.27 -0.02 -1.83
CA LEU A 164 -32.19 1.07 -2.19
C LEU A 164 -31.62 2.00 -3.27
N LEU A 165 -30.54 1.60 -3.95
CA LEU A 165 -29.93 2.38 -5.01
C LEU A 165 -30.95 2.93 -6.02
N GLY A 166 -30.93 4.26 -6.19
CA GLY A 166 -31.80 4.99 -7.11
C GLY A 166 -33.22 5.25 -6.60
N GLN A 167 -33.56 4.81 -5.38
CA GLN A 167 -34.87 5.04 -4.78
C GLN A 167 -34.92 6.37 -4.01
N ALA A 168 -36.12 6.96 -3.95
CA ALA A 168 -36.40 8.08 -3.06
C ALA A 168 -36.56 7.56 -1.63
N VAL A 169 -35.92 8.24 -0.68
CA VAL A 169 -36.04 7.93 0.75
C VAL A 169 -36.25 9.22 1.55
N THR A 170 -36.95 9.08 2.67
CA THR A 170 -36.92 10.04 3.78
C THR A 170 -36.24 9.33 4.93
N THR A 171 -35.26 9.92 5.59
CA THR A 171 -34.56 9.34 6.74
C THR A 171 -34.33 10.39 7.82
N SER A 172 -33.91 9.99 9.01
CA SER A 172 -33.61 10.90 10.11
C SER A 172 -32.37 10.47 10.87
N GLY A 173 -31.66 11.42 11.48
CA GLY A 173 -30.49 11.11 12.31
C GLY A 173 -29.89 12.36 12.94
N ILE A 174 -28.73 12.20 13.57
CA ILE A 174 -27.92 13.27 14.16
C ILE A 174 -26.71 13.55 13.26
N VAL A 175 -26.42 14.84 13.02
CA VAL A 175 -25.22 15.25 12.30
C VAL A 175 -23.97 14.99 13.15
N THR A 176 -23.07 14.13 12.68
CA THR A 176 -21.82 13.78 13.38
C THR A 176 -20.61 14.54 12.87
N ALA A 177 -20.60 14.92 11.59
CA ALA A 177 -19.55 15.74 10.98
C ALA A 177 -20.10 16.56 9.80
N VAL A 178 -19.48 17.70 9.50
CA VAL A 178 -19.85 18.56 8.36
C VAL A 178 -18.60 18.79 7.51
N SER A 179 -18.67 18.45 6.22
CA SER A 179 -17.59 18.66 5.26
C SER A 179 -17.95 19.76 4.25
N ASN A 180 -17.07 20.03 3.28
CA ASN A 180 -17.22 21.10 2.30
C ASN A 180 -18.28 20.87 1.22
N ASN A 181 -18.80 19.65 1.09
CA ASN A 181 -19.74 19.25 0.05
C ASN A 181 -20.94 18.46 0.60
N GLY A 182 -21.06 18.32 1.92
CA GLY A 182 -22.07 17.50 2.57
C GLY A 182 -21.86 17.36 4.07
N PHE A 183 -22.54 16.41 4.68
CA PHE A 183 -22.46 16.12 6.11
C PHE A 183 -22.75 14.65 6.37
N TYR A 184 -22.26 14.13 7.50
CA TYR A 184 -22.49 12.78 7.97
C TYR A 184 -23.69 12.77 8.92
N LEU A 185 -24.65 11.89 8.66
CA LEU A 185 -25.88 11.71 9.43
C LEU A 185 -25.88 10.30 9.99
N GLN A 186 -26.10 10.14 11.29
CA GLN A 186 -26.10 8.82 11.94
C GLN A 186 -27.35 8.62 12.78
N ASP A 187 -27.92 7.42 12.76
CA ASP A 187 -29.00 7.01 13.62
C ASP A 187 -28.50 7.02 15.08
N PRO A 188 -29.17 7.73 16.01
CA PRO A 188 -28.70 7.86 17.38
C PRO A 188 -28.76 6.55 18.19
N THR A 189 -29.56 5.57 17.76
CA THR A 189 -29.71 4.28 18.42
C THR A 189 -29.03 3.16 17.65
N GLY A 190 -29.15 3.21 16.32
CA GLY A 190 -28.74 2.13 15.43
C GLY A 190 -29.58 0.86 15.57
N ASP A 191 -29.22 -0.19 14.82
CA ASP A 191 -29.86 -1.50 14.91
C ASP A 191 -29.04 -2.56 15.68
N GLY A 192 -27.77 -2.25 15.97
CA GLY A 192 -26.83 -3.13 16.66
C GLY A 192 -26.35 -4.33 15.83
N ASN A 193 -26.56 -4.31 14.52
CA ASN A 193 -26.08 -5.32 13.59
C ASN A 193 -24.70 -4.91 13.05
N ILE A 194 -23.72 -5.79 13.24
CA ILE A 194 -22.34 -5.53 12.80
C ILE A 194 -22.16 -5.51 11.28
N ALA A 195 -23.17 -5.97 10.52
CA ALA A 195 -23.14 -6.04 9.07
C ALA A 195 -23.78 -4.84 8.38
N THR A 196 -24.25 -3.84 9.11
CA THR A 196 -24.90 -2.65 8.54
C THR A 196 -24.39 -1.39 9.21
N SER A 197 -24.13 -0.36 8.41
CA SER A 197 -23.78 0.95 8.97
C SER A 197 -25.04 1.70 9.41
N ASP A 198 -24.98 2.32 10.60
CA ASP A 198 -26.03 3.21 11.11
C ASP A 198 -25.88 4.66 10.63
N ALA A 199 -24.91 4.93 9.75
CA ALA A 199 -24.60 6.26 9.27
C ALA A 199 -24.58 6.36 7.74
N ILE A 200 -24.76 7.57 7.23
CA ILE A 200 -24.76 7.85 5.80
C ILE A 200 -24.25 9.25 5.53
N PHE A 201 -23.56 9.41 4.39
CA PHE A 201 -23.17 10.73 3.91
C PHE A 201 -24.32 11.37 3.11
N VAL A 202 -24.61 12.64 3.39
CA VAL A 202 -25.59 13.43 2.64
C VAL A 202 -24.87 14.45 1.78
N PHE A 203 -24.87 14.22 0.46
CA PHE A 203 -24.17 15.07 -0.51
C PHE A 203 -25.02 16.28 -0.92
N THR A 204 -24.53 17.47 -0.61
CA THR A 204 -25.20 18.76 -0.88
C THR A 204 -24.48 19.60 -1.94
N SER A 205 -23.43 19.08 -2.59
CA SER A 205 -22.56 19.75 -3.59
C SER A 205 -21.76 20.98 -3.12
N SER A 206 -22.09 21.50 -1.94
CA SER A 206 -21.42 22.63 -1.28
C SER A 206 -21.65 22.54 0.23
N ARG A 207 -20.87 23.28 1.02
CA ARG A 207 -20.90 23.20 2.48
C ARG A 207 -22.30 23.60 2.99
N PRO A 208 -23.02 22.69 3.68
CA PRO A 208 -24.37 22.98 4.18
C PRO A 208 -24.32 23.93 5.38
N THR A 209 -25.48 24.44 5.81
CA THR A 209 -25.62 25.31 6.99
C THR A 209 -25.97 24.58 8.28
N VAL A 210 -26.10 23.25 8.25
CA VAL A 210 -26.35 22.43 9.44
C VAL A 210 -25.13 22.42 10.37
N ALA A 211 -25.35 22.12 11.64
CA ALA A 211 -24.31 22.00 12.65
C ALA A 211 -24.23 20.57 13.21
N VAL A 212 -23.05 20.18 13.68
CA VAL A 212 -22.86 18.94 14.44
C VAL A 212 -23.79 18.95 15.67
N GLY A 213 -24.50 17.84 15.90
CA GLY A 213 -25.54 17.72 16.93
C GLY A 213 -26.94 18.17 16.50
N ASP A 214 -27.14 18.65 15.28
CA ASP A 214 -28.49 18.84 14.72
C ASP A 214 -29.15 17.48 14.47
N SER A 215 -30.41 17.34 14.89
CA SER A 215 -31.28 16.25 14.47
C SER A 215 -32.02 16.68 13.22
N LEU A 216 -31.94 15.86 12.17
CA LEU A 216 -32.48 16.20 10.86
C LEU A 216 -33.49 15.16 10.40
N GLU A 217 -34.46 15.61 9.61
CA GLU A 217 -35.13 14.79 8.59
C GLU A 217 -34.54 15.15 7.22
N VAL A 218 -34.16 14.14 6.45
CA VAL A 218 -33.55 14.27 5.13
C VAL A 218 -34.37 13.46 4.12
N GLN A 219 -34.89 14.12 3.10
CA GLN A 219 -35.46 13.46 1.93
C GLN A 219 -34.53 13.64 0.74
N GLY A 220 -34.30 12.57 -0.02
CA GLY A 220 -33.45 12.60 -1.20
C GLY A 220 -33.47 11.28 -1.95
N THR A 221 -32.47 11.07 -2.81
CA THR A 221 -32.30 9.84 -3.59
C THR A 221 -31.04 9.11 -3.15
N VAL A 222 -31.13 7.80 -2.95
CA VAL A 222 -29.97 6.96 -2.63
C VAL A 222 -29.11 6.77 -3.89
N SER A 223 -27.81 6.92 -3.75
CA SER A 223 -26.85 6.83 -4.85
C SER A 223 -25.50 6.31 -4.38
N GLU A 224 -24.79 5.63 -5.28
CA GLU A 224 -23.39 5.24 -5.09
C GLU A 224 -22.44 6.33 -5.60
N PHE A 225 -21.35 6.57 -4.88
CA PHE A 225 -20.25 7.43 -5.32
C PHE A 225 -18.93 6.67 -5.32
N THR A 226 -18.26 6.58 -6.47
CA THR A 226 -16.92 5.98 -6.58
C THR A 226 -15.86 7.07 -6.58
N PRO A 227 -15.02 7.21 -5.54
CA PRO A 227 -13.91 8.16 -5.54
C PRO A 227 -12.98 7.93 -6.73
N GLY A 228 -12.68 8.99 -7.50
CA GLY A 228 -11.87 8.89 -8.71
C GLY A 228 -12.60 8.32 -9.95
N GLY A 229 -13.87 7.93 -9.82
CA GLY A 229 -14.69 7.34 -10.89
C GLY A 229 -14.40 5.86 -11.14
N ALA A 230 -15.25 5.19 -11.93
CA ALA A 230 -15.20 3.72 -12.08
C ALA A 230 -13.84 3.13 -12.54
N SER A 231 -13.02 3.90 -13.25
CA SER A 231 -11.68 3.43 -13.68
C SER A 231 -10.66 3.35 -12.55
N SER A 232 -10.94 3.90 -11.37
CA SER A 232 -10.05 3.80 -10.21
C SER A 232 -10.02 2.38 -9.61
N ARG A 233 -11.06 1.57 -9.84
CA ARG A 233 -11.30 0.27 -9.17
C ARG A 233 -11.44 0.41 -7.64
N ASN A 234 -11.76 1.61 -7.17
CA ASN A 234 -12.20 1.85 -5.80
C ASN A 234 -13.60 1.25 -5.58
N LEU A 235 -13.93 0.97 -4.32
CA LEU A 235 -15.31 0.76 -3.89
C LEU A 235 -16.16 2.01 -4.17
N SER A 236 -17.48 1.83 -4.24
CA SER A 236 -18.42 2.94 -4.09
C SER A 236 -18.75 3.16 -2.63
N THR A 237 -19.19 4.37 -2.30
CA THR A 237 -19.79 4.69 -1.01
C THR A 237 -21.25 5.05 -1.16
N THR A 238 -22.10 4.62 -0.22
CA THR A 238 -23.53 4.93 -0.23
C THR A 238 -23.77 6.36 0.27
N GLN A 239 -24.58 7.12 -0.46
CA GLN A 239 -24.94 8.48 -0.08
C GLN A 239 -26.37 8.86 -0.46
N ILE A 240 -26.95 9.82 0.26
CA ILE A 240 -28.18 10.51 -0.14
C ILE A 240 -27.82 11.77 -0.92
N SER A 241 -28.37 11.92 -2.11
CA SER A 241 -28.08 13.05 -3.00
C SER A 241 -29.35 13.63 -3.65
N ASN A 242 -29.18 14.78 -4.28
CA ASN A 242 -30.24 15.46 -5.02
C ASN A 242 -30.40 14.87 -6.43
N ASN A 243 -31.55 14.26 -6.74
CA ASN A 243 -31.90 13.86 -8.10
C ASN A 243 -33.33 14.33 -8.42
N PRO A 244 -33.51 15.48 -9.09
CA PRO A 244 -34.83 16.05 -9.37
C PRO A 244 -35.77 15.16 -10.20
N ALA A 245 -35.25 14.12 -10.86
CA ALA A 245 -36.07 13.13 -11.58
C ALA A 245 -36.70 12.08 -10.65
N VAL A 246 -36.16 11.91 -9.43
CA VAL A 246 -36.60 10.93 -8.44
C VAL A 246 -37.09 11.65 -7.17
N ALA A 247 -36.21 12.37 -6.47
CA ALA A 247 -36.53 13.21 -5.33
C ALA A 247 -35.54 14.38 -5.21
N ASN A 248 -36.08 15.58 -4.95
CA ASN A 248 -35.23 16.72 -4.57
C ASN A 248 -34.68 16.49 -3.17
N LEU A 249 -33.42 16.89 -2.95
CA LEU A 249 -32.81 16.87 -1.63
C LEU A 249 -33.43 17.98 -0.77
N THR A 250 -34.08 17.59 0.33
CA THR A 250 -34.57 18.53 1.35
C THR A 250 -34.05 18.12 2.72
N VAL A 251 -33.55 19.10 3.47
CA VAL A 251 -33.00 18.91 4.81
C VAL A 251 -33.78 19.79 5.77
N THR A 252 -34.43 19.17 6.75
CA THR A 252 -35.25 19.83 7.77
C THR A 252 -34.59 19.63 9.13
N VAL A 253 -34.23 20.72 9.82
CA VAL A 253 -33.73 20.65 11.19
C VAL A 253 -34.89 20.47 12.15
N LEU A 254 -34.90 19.35 12.88
CA LEU A 254 -35.92 19.00 13.88
C LEU A 254 -35.56 19.57 15.25
N SER A 255 -34.28 19.47 15.63
CA SER A 255 -33.73 20.01 16.88
C SER A 255 -32.21 20.22 16.77
N SER A 256 -31.63 20.97 17.71
CA SER A 256 -30.19 21.31 17.70
C SER A 256 -29.54 21.08 19.06
N GLY A 257 -28.23 20.83 19.06
CA GLY A 257 -27.44 20.65 20.29
C GLY A 257 -27.69 19.31 20.98
N ASN A 258 -28.10 18.29 20.23
CA ASN A 258 -28.29 16.94 20.73
C ASN A 258 -26.94 16.28 21.05
N PRO A 259 -26.90 15.33 22.00
CA PRO A 259 -25.71 14.49 22.18
C PRO A 259 -25.43 13.70 20.89
N LEU A 260 -24.15 13.52 20.58
CA LEU A 260 -23.75 12.69 19.45
C LEU A 260 -23.96 11.20 19.77
N PRO A 261 -24.22 10.36 18.75
CA PRO A 261 -24.17 8.92 18.89
C PRO A 261 -22.84 8.47 19.50
N ALA A 262 -22.87 7.44 20.34
CA ALA A 262 -21.65 6.83 20.87
C ALA A 262 -20.78 6.36 19.71
N ALA A 263 -19.46 6.57 19.81
CA ALA A 263 -18.54 6.10 18.78
C ALA A 263 -18.42 4.58 18.88
N THR A 264 -18.45 3.91 17.72
CA THR A 264 -18.11 2.49 17.66
C THR A 264 -16.60 2.34 17.83
N ILE A 265 -16.18 1.57 18.83
CA ILE A 265 -14.76 1.32 19.08
C ILE A 265 -14.25 0.30 18.04
N ILE A 266 -13.17 0.65 17.36
CA ILE A 266 -12.35 -0.26 16.54
C ILE A 266 -11.19 -0.70 17.44
N GLY A 267 -11.10 -2.01 17.72
CA GLY A 267 -10.17 -2.62 18.67
C GLY A 267 -10.87 -3.20 19.91
N ALA A 268 -10.07 -3.44 20.94
CA ALA A 268 -10.49 -4.10 22.17
C ALA A 268 -11.64 -3.37 22.87
N GLY A 269 -12.66 -4.13 23.28
CA GLY A 269 -13.88 -3.57 23.88
C GLY A 269 -14.92 -3.08 22.87
N GLY A 270 -14.61 -3.12 21.58
CA GLY A 270 -15.53 -2.88 20.48
C GLY A 270 -15.46 -3.99 19.43
N ARG A 271 -15.28 -3.60 18.18
CA ARG A 271 -15.13 -4.49 17.02
C ARG A 271 -13.66 -4.60 16.64
N VAL A 272 -13.13 -5.81 16.57
CA VAL A 272 -11.72 -6.06 16.21
C VAL A 272 -11.64 -6.29 14.70
N PRO A 273 -10.80 -5.54 13.96
CA PRO A 273 -10.63 -5.76 12.52
C PRO A 273 -9.98 -7.13 12.25
N PRO A 274 -10.37 -7.84 11.17
CA PRO A 274 -9.60 -8.95 10.63
C PRO A 274 -8.18 -8.52 10.28
N THR A 275 -7.21 -9.43 10.42
CA THR A 275 -5.78 -9.11 10.30
C THR A 275 -5.08 -9.78 9.13
N GLU A 276 -5.66 -10.80 8.49
CA GLU A 276 -5.00 -11.52 7.38
C GLU A 276 -5.82 -11.43 6.08
N ASN A 277 -7.14 -11.64 6.15
CA ASN A 277 -8.01 -11.65 4.98
C ASN A 277 -8.57 -10.26 4.64
N ILE A 278 -8.32 -9.77 3.43
CA ILE A 278 -9.05 -8.62 2.90
C ILE A 278 -10.47 -9.02 2.52
N ASP A 279 -10.60 -10.04 1.67
CA ASP A 279 -11.84 -10.63 1.18
C ASP A 279 -11.52 -12.02 0.61
N ASP A 280 -12.00 -13.09 1.26
CA ASP A 280 -11.62 -14.46 0.92
C ASP A 280 -12.51 -15.13 -0.16
N ASP A 281 -13.58 -14.46 -0.58
CA ASP A 281 -14.61 -15.05 -1.45
C ASP A 281 -15.03 -14.22 -2.68
N ALA A 282 -14.34 -13.10 -2.95
CA ALA A 282 -14.63 -12.13 -4.00
C ALA A 282 -16.03 -11.52 -3.89
N PHE A 283 -16.38 -11.00 -2.71
CA PHE A 283 -17.65 -10.35 -2.38
C PHE A 283 -18.90 -11.24 -2.54
N THR A 284 -18.78 -12.56 -2.44
CA THR A 284 -19.95 -13.44 -2.57
C THR A 284 -20.82 -13.47 -1.30
N ILE A 285 -20.20 -13.27 -0.15
CA ILE A 285 -20.82 -13.16 1.17
C ILE A 285 -20.32 -11.85 1.78
N PHE A 286 -21.22 -11.11 2.43
CA PHE A 286 -20.83 -9.96 3.24
C PHE A 286 -20.57 -10.44 4.67
N ASP A 287 -19.30 -10.60 5.04
CA ASP A 287 -18.80 -11.15 6.30
C ASP A 287 -17.80 -10.20 6.99
N PRO A 288 -18.29 -9.18 7.72
CA PRO A 288 -17.44 -8.23 8.44
C PRO A 288 -16.69 -8.83 9.65
N VAL A 289 -16.83 -10.13 9.91
CA VAL A 289 -16.08 -10.84 10.96
C VAL A 289 -14.77 -11.39 10.40
N ASN A 290 -14.76 -11.82 9.15
CA ASN A 290 -13.61 -12.49 8.54
C ASN A 290 -12.94 -11.63 7.46
N ASP A 291 -13.69 -10.76 6.78
CA ASP A 291 -13.18 -9.93 5.69
C ASP A 291 -12.94 -8.49 6.17
N GLY A 292 -11.69 -8.03 6.06
CA GLY A 292 -11.30 -6.68 6.43
C GLY A 292 -12.05 -5.61 5.65
N ILE A 293 -12.34 -5.87 4.36
CA ILE A 293 -13.05 -4.91 3.52
C ILE A 293 -14.51 -4.73 3.99
N ASP A 294 -15.20 -5.82 4.34
CA ASP A 294 -16.56 -5.79 4.88
C ASP A 294 -16.62 -5.19 6.28
N PHE A 295 -15.58 -5.43 7.08
CA PHE A 295 -15.46 -4.84 8.42
C PHE A 295 -15.56 -3.33 8.35
N PHE A 296 -14.78 -2.68 7.47
CA PHE A 296 -14.80 -1.23 7.34
C PHE A 296 -16.01 -0.73 6.55
N GLU A 297 -16.48 -1.46 5.53
CA GLU A 297 -17.71 -1.12 4.80
C GLU A 297 -18.92 -1.04 5.74
N SER A 298 -19.05 -2.00 6.66
CA SER A 298 -20.12 -2.01 7.66
C SER A 298 -20.05 -0.86 8.69
N LEU A 299 -18.98 -0.06 8.66
CA LEU A 299 -18.79 1.14 9.48
C LEU A 299 -18.86 2.43 8.64
N GLU A 300 -19.18 2.35 7.34
CA GLU A 300 -19.19 3.49 6.43
C GLU A 300 -19.96 4.68 6.99
N GLY A 301 -19.30 5.84 7.10
CA GLY A 301 -19.89 7.08 7.60
C GLY A 301 -20.11 7.13 9.12
N MET A 302 -19.94 6.01 9.83
CA MET A 302 -20.19 5.96 11.27
C MET A 302 -19.14 6.76 12.03
N ARG A 303 -19.57 7.34 13.14
CA ARG A 303 -18.64 7.85 14.15
C ARG A 303 -17.94 6.67 14.82
N VAL A 304 -16.62 6.62 14.70
CA VAL A 304 -15.75 5.54 15.20
C VAL A 304 -14.63 6.08 16.07
N THR A 305 -14.10 5.24 16.96
CA THR A 305 -12.89 5.51 17.73
C THR A 305 -11.90 4.38 17.50
N ALA A 306 -10.74 4.68 16.92
CA ALA A 306 -9.60 3.77 16.92
C ALA A 306 -9.00 3.74 18.33
N ASN A 307 -9.10 2.59 19.00
CA ASN A 307 -8.63 2.42 20.37
C ASN A 307 -7.10 2.37 20.42
N ASP A 308 -6.48 3.17 21.29
CA ASP A 308 -5.03 3.15 21.54
C ASP A 308 -4.17 3.01 20.26
N LEU A 309 -4.33 3.92 19.30
CA LEU A 309 -3.71 3.79 17.98
C LEU A 309 -2.18 3.92 18.07
N LYS A 310 -1.46 2.95 17.48
CA LYS A 310 -0.01 2.98 17.27
C LYS A 310 0.31 3.20 15.80
N ALA A 311 1.13 4.22 15.51
CA ALA A 311 1.59 4.49 14.15
C ALA A 311 2.53 3.37 13.65
N VAL A 312 2.31 2.90 12.42
CA VAL A 312 3.13 1.87 11.76
C VAL A 312 4.04 2.42 10.65
N THR A 313 3.96 3.74 10.41
CA THR A 313 4.80 4.47 9.47
C THR A 313 5.04 5.89 9.97
N GLY A 314 6.04 6.57 9.41
CA GLY A 314 6.17 8.02 9.53
C GLY A 314 5.02 8.75 8.83
N THR A 315 4.67 9.95 9.32
CA THR A 315 3.67 10.80 8.63
C THR A 315 4.13 11.14 7.21
N ASN A 316 3.27 10.92 6.24
CA ASN A 316 3.60 11.14 4.82
C ASN A 316 3.42 12.61 4.40
N ARG A 317 3.81 12.96 3.17
CA ARG A 317 3.68 14.32 2.61
C ARG A 317 2.26 14.87 2.54
N PHE A 318 1.24 14.02 2.57
CA PHE A 318 -0.17 14.43 2.58
C PHE A 318 -0.68 14.70 4.00
N GLY A 319 0.12 14.37 5.02
CA GLY A 319 -0.24 14.49 6.43
C GLY A 319 -1.00 13.28 6.96
N GLU A 320 -1.06 12.17 6.22
CA GLU A 320 -1.73 10.94 6.63
C GLU A 320 -0.87 10.17 7.64
N ILE A 321 -1.55 9.54 8.60
CA ILE A 321 -0.91 8.63 9.56
C ILE A 321 -1.60 7.28 9.44
N PHE A 322 -0.83 6.23 9.20
CA PHE A 322 -1.34 4.86 9.24
C PHE A 322 -0.94 4.19 10.56
N GLY A 323 -1.84 3.40 11.11
CA GLY A 323 -1.62 2.72 12.38
C GLY A 323 -2.45 1.47 12.56
N VAL A 324 -2.22 0.81 13.68
CA VAL A 324 -3.00 -0.34 14.17
C VAL A 324 -3.54 -0.02 15.56
N VAL A 325 -4.72 -0.54 15.87
CA VAL A 325 -5.40 -0.35 17.15
C VAL A 325 -4.76 -1.15 18.26
N ASP A 326 -5.14 -0.89 19.51
CA ASP A 326 -4.72 -1.62 20.71
C ASP A 326 -3.20 -1.67 20.91
N ASN A 327 -2.50 -0.59 20.51
CA ASN A 327 -1.04 -0.52 20.46
C ASN A 327 -0.38 -1.64 19.61
N GLY A 328 -1.11 -2.23 18.67
CA GLY A 328 -0.68 -3.36 17.85
C GLY A 328 -0.90 -4.74 18.48
N VAL A 329 -1.63 -4.84 19.60
CA VAL A 329 -1.98 -6.15 20.16
C VAL A 329 -2.93 -6.88 19.22
N GLY A 330 -2.48 -8.01 18.69
CA GLY A 330 -3.29 -8.86 17.81
C GLY A 330 -3.09 -8.61 16.32
N ALA A 331 -2.45 -7.51 15.92
CA ALA A 331 -2.05 -7.27 14.53
C ALA A 331 -1.04 -8.33 14.07
N THR A 332 -1.19 -8.78 12.82
CA THR A 332 -0.22 -9.65 12.14
C THR A 332 0.76 -8.77 11.36
N GLY A 333 1.81 -9.34 10.76
CA GLY A 333 2.80 -8.58 9.99
C GLY A 333 3.67 -7.53 10.74
N LEU A 334 3.47 -7.29 12.04
CA LEU A 334 4.24 -6.28 12.78
C LEU A 334 5.73 -6.65 12.93
N SER A 335 6.61 -5.75 12.48
CA SER A 335 8.05 -5.87 12.71
C SER A 335 8.44 -5.58 14.15
N ASP A 336 9.64 -6.00 14.53
CA ASP A 336 10.26 -5.64 15.82
C ASP A 336 10.46 -4.11 15.96
N ARG A 337 10.46 -3.39 14.82
CA ARG A 337 10.56 -1.94 14.74
C ARG A 337 9.20 -1.25 14.70
N GLY A 338 8.11 -2.02 14.61
CA GLY A 338 6.73 -1.53 14.68
C GLY A 338 6.14 -1.06 13.35
N THR A 339 6.79 -1.39 12.23
CA THR A 339 6.20 -1.32 10.89
C THR A 339 5.26 -2.49 10.64
N LEU A 340 4.40 -2.39 9.62
CA LEU A 340 3.41 -3.41 9.28
C LEU A 340 3.74 -3.99 7.90
N ASN A 341 4.40 -5.16 7.87
CA ASN A 341 4.97 -5.74 6.66
C ASN A 341 3.92 -6.54 5.88
N ILE A 342 3.99 -6.51 4.55
CA ILE A 342 3.23 -7.44 3.69
C ILE A 342 3.93 -8.80 3.68
N SER A 343 3.15 -9.88 3.73
CA SER A 343 3.56 -11.25 3.46
C SER A 343 2.80 -11.82 2.24
N PRO A 344 3.12 -13.04 1.76
CA PRO A 344 2.37 -13.68 0.68
C PRO A 344 0.86 -13.87 0.96
N ASP A 345 0.49 -13.93 2.24
CA ASP A 345 -0.85 -14.24 2.74
C ASP A 345 -1.47 -13.14 3.63
N ASP A 346 -0.76 -12.04 3.87
CA ASP A 346 -1.23 -10.92 4.69
C ASP A 346 -0.88 -9.58 4.02
N PHE A 347 -1.92 -8.84 3.61
CA PHE A 347 -1.82 -7.50 3.03
C PHE A 347 -2.31 -6.40 3.98
N ASN A 348 -2.39 -6.75 5.27
CA ASN A 348 -2.71 -5.92 6.43
C ASN A 348 -4.08 -5.24 6.37
N PRO A 349 -5.18 -6.03 6.30
CA PRO A 349 -6.54 -5.50 6.34
C PRO A 349 -6.84 -4.67 7.61
N GLU A 350 -6.16 -4.89 8.74
CA GLU A 350 -6.42 -4.20 10.01
C GLU A 350 -5.92 -2.75 10.06
N ARG A 351 -5.23 -2.30 9.02
CA ARG A 351 -4.63 -0.98 8.95
C ARG A 351 -5.69 0.12 9.00
N VAL A 352 -5.49 1.07 9.90
CA VAL A 352 -6.32 2.28 10.02
C VAL A 352 -5.57 3.49 9.48
N GLN A 353 -6.16 4.19 8.51
CA GLN A 353 -5.67 5.49 8.05
C GLN A 353 -6.36 6.62 8.82
N LEU A 354 -5.57 7.55 9.35
CA LEU A 354 -6.06 8.84 9.82
C LEU A 354 -5.91 9.89 8.73
N GLN A 355 -6.99 10.60 8.44
CA GLN A 355 -7.01 11.67 7.46
C GLN A 355 -7.39 13.00 8.10
N PHE A 356 -6.60 14.02 7.77
CA PHE A 356 -6.83 15.38 8.22
C PHE A 356 -7.63 16.19 7.20
N ASP A 357 -8.84 16.59 7.57
CA ASP A 357 -9.66 17.53 6.81
C ASP A 357 -9.98 18.78 7.64
N ARG A 358 -9.33 19.91 7.30
CA ARG A 358 -9.55 21.22 7.95
C ARG A 358 -10.99 21.71 7.89
N ASN A 359 -11.80 21.17 6.98
CA ASN A 359 -13.20 21.57 6.84
C ASN A 359 -14.10 20.87 7.85
N ILE A 360 -13.65 19.72 8.38
CA ILE A 360 -14.30 18.96 9.46
C ILE A 360 -13.79 19.46 10.81
N LEU A 361 -12.46 19.47 11.01
CA LEU A 361 -11.83 19.94 12.24
C LEU A 361 -10.52 20.68 11.94
N ASP A 362 -10.43 21.94 12.36
CA ASP A 362 -9.22 22.75 12.20
C ASP A 362 -8.36 22.69 13.48
N PHE A 363 -7.34 21.84 13.47
CA PHE A 363 -6.34 21.74 14.53
C PHE A 363 -4.96 21.41 13.94
N ALA A 364 -3.91 21.54 14.76
CA ALA A 364 -2.56 21.21 14.34
C ALA A 364 -2.37 19.68 14.30
N PHE A 365 -2.53 19.09 13.12
CA PHE A 365 -2.32 17.66 12.93
C PHE A 365 -0.85 17.28 13.21
N PRO A 366 -0.57 16.27 14.06
CA PRO A 366 0.78 15.95 14.47
C PRO A 366 1.60 15.33 13.35
N GLN A 367 2.92 15.39 13.49
CA GLN A 367 3.87 14.63 12.69
C GLN A 367 4.48 13.58 13.61
N VAL A 368 4.46 12.32 13.19
CA VAL A 368 4.92 11.20 13.99
C VAL A 368 5.84 10.28 13.20
N ASN A 369 6.69 9.57 13.92
CA ASN A 369 7.47 8.46 13.40
C ASN A 369 6.77 7.15 13.76
N THR A 370 7.19 6.06 13.12
CA THR A 370 6.77 4.70 13.44
C THR A 370 6.93 4.41 14.93
N GLY A 371 5.95 3.71 15.49
CA GLY A 371 5.87 3.35 16.90
C GLY A 371 5.35 4.44 17.83
N ALA A 372 4.97 5.62 17.32
CA ALA A 372 4.29 6.62 18.14
C ALA A 372 2.92 6.12 18.62
N LEU A 373 2.61 6.34 19.90
CA LEU A 373 1.32 6.00 20.49
C LEU A 373 0.46 7.25 20.55
N LEU A 374 -0.67 7.25 19.85
CA LEU A 374 -1.57 8.40 19.74
C LEU A 374 -2.70 8.36 20.78
N GLY A 375 -2.93 7.21 21.41
CA GLY A 375 -4.11 6.96 22.23
C GLY A 375 -5.36 6.84 21.37
N ASP A 376 -6.52 7.12 21.95
CA ASP A 376 -7.80 7.05 21.23
C ASP A 376 -7.92 8.18 20.20
N VAL A 377 -8.33 7.82 18.98
CA VAL A 377 -8.61 8.78 17.91
C VAL A 377 -10.03 8.59 17.39
N THR A 378 -10.84 9.64 17.52
CA THR A 378 -12.27 9.63 17.13
C THR A 378 -12.51 10.43 15.85
N GLY A 379 -13.31 9.86 14.95
CA GLY A 379 -13.68 10.49 13.69
C GLY A 379 -14.92 9.87 13.07
N VAL A 380 -15.24 10.25 11.85
CA VAL A 380 -16.20 9.52 10.99
C VAL A 380 -15.44 8.72 9.96
N LEU A 381 -15.90 7.50 9.66
CA LEU A 381 -15.27 6.65 8.66
C LEU A 381 -15.67 7.09 7.26
N GLY A 382 -14.70 7.46 6.43
CA GLY A 382 -14.87 7.71 5.00
C GLY A 382 -14.09 6.70 4.17
N TYR A 383 -14.18 6.85 2.86
CA TYR A 383 -13.39 6.05 1.92
C TYR A 383 -12.93 6.91 0.74
N ALA A 384 -11.62 6.92 0.50
CA ALA A 384 -11.00 7.65 -0.60
C ALA A 384 -9.66 7.01 -0.99
N PHE A 385 -9.25 7.21 -2.25
CA PHE A 385 -7.95 6.73 -2.76
C PHE A 385 -7.63 5.25 -2.45
N GLY A 386 -8.66 4.40 -2.39
CA GLY A 386 -8.49 2.98 -2.14
C GLY A 386 -8.32 2.58 -0.67
N ASN A 387 -8.64 3.47 0.27
CA ASN A 387 -8.50 3.26 1.70
C ASN A 387 -9.73 3.72 2.46
N PHE A 388 -10.05 3.03 3.55
CA PHE A 388 -10.94 3.53 4.58
C PHE A 388 -10.18 4.49 5.50
N GLU A 389 -10.77 5.63 5.78
CA GLU A 389 -10.12 6.76 6.44
C GLU A 389 -10.94 7.23 7.63
N ILE A 390 -10.33 7.33 8.81
CA ILE A 390 -10.93 8.05 9.93
C ILE A 390 -10.69 9.53 9.70
N LEU A 391 -11.76 10.23 9.29
CA LEU A 391 -11.78 11.69 9.20
C LEU A 391 -11.91 12.24 10.61
N VAL A 392 -10.81 12.74 11.18
CA VAL A 392 -10.73 13.09 12.60
C VAL A 392 -11.71 14.21 12.96
N THR A 393 -12.56 13.96 13.96
CA THR A 393 -13.56 14.93 14.46
C THR A 393 -13.22 15.47 15.85
N GLU A 394 -12.19 14.92 16.51
CA GLU A 394 -11.76 15.34 17.86
C GLU A 394 -10.24 15.55 17.92
N ASP A 395 -9.81 16.58 18.64
CA ASP A 395 -8.39 16.87 18.83
C ASP A 395 -7.75 15.90 19.84
N PHE A 396 -7.20 14.81 19.29
CA PHE A 396 -6.50 13.77 20.06
C PHE A 396 -5.10 14.21 20.53
N THR A 397 -4.56 15.36 20.11
CA THR A 397 -3.23 15.81 20.55
C THR A 397 -3.20 16.11 22.06
N THR A 398 -4.37 16.34 22.64
CA THR A 398 -4.57 16.51 24.08
C THR A 398 -4.36 15.21 24.87
N ASN A 399 -4.35 14.05 24.22
CA ASN A 399 -4.12 12.73 24.82
C ASN A 399 -2.64 12.42 25.14
N ASN A 400 -1.74 13.39 25.00
CA ASN A 400 -0.30 13.26 25.26
C ASN A 400 0.35 12.14 24.42
N ILE A 401 0.42 12.38 23.11
CA ILE A 401 1.10 11.52 22.13
C ILE A 401 2.48 11.11 22.65
N GLN A 402 2.73 9.80 22.73
CA GLN A 402 4.06 9.27 23.02
C GLN A 402 4.83 9.15 21.70
N PRO A 403 5.91 9.90 21.48
CA PRO A 403 6.65 9.83 20.23
C PRO A 403 7.33 8.46 20.07
N GLY A 404 7.45 8.00 18.83
CA GLY A 404 8.26 6.82 18.50
C GLY A 404 9.72 7.02 18.92
N THR A 405 10.35 5.95 19.40
CA THR A 405 11.71 5.99 19.97
C THR A 405 12.79 5.53 19.01
N LEU A 406 12.43 5.13 17.80
CA LEU A 406 13.38 4.65 16.80
C LEU A 406 14.42 5.72 16.46
N GLN A 407 15.62 5.25 16.14
CA GLN A 407 16.71 6.04 15.60
C GLN A 407 17.12 5.43 14.25
N PRO A 408 17.66 6.23 13.32
CA PRO A 408 18.19 5.69 12.07
C PRO A 408 19.20 4.57 12.38
N GLU A 409 19.01 3.42 11.76
CA GLU A 409 19.81 2.24 11.98
C GLU A 409 21.26 2.43 11.50
N VAL A 410 22.20 1.84 12.22
CA VAL A 410 23.59 1.73 11.78
C VAL A 410 23.89 0.26 11.57
N SER A 411 24.24 -0.10 10.34
CA SER A 411 24.58 -1.48 10.00
C SER A 411 25.73 -1.99 10.85
N ALA A 412 25.67 -3.26 11.23
CA ALA A 412 26.80 -3.95 11.84
C ALA A 412 27.83 -4.42 10.80
N LEU A 413 27.48 -4.39 9.50
CA LEU A 413 28.35 -4.85 8.43
C LEU A 413 29.49 -3.86 8.20
N VAL A 414 30.72 -4.37 8.21
CA VAL A 414 31.94 -3.61 7.98
C VAL A 414 32.78 -4.28 6.90
N GLY A 415 33.39 -3.47 6.04
CA GLY A 415 34.37 -3.94 5.07
C GLY A 415 35.73 -4.21 5.72
N GLY A 416 36.59 -4.92 5.00
CA GLY A 416 37.92 -5.30 5.46
C GLY A 416 38.83 -5.67 4.30
N ASP A 417 40.00 -6.22 4.59
CA ASP A 417 40.96 -6.58 3.54
C ASP A 417 40.47 -7.75 2.68
N GLY A 418 39.61 -8.63 3.21
CA GLY A 418 38.98 -9.74 2.48
C GLY A 418 37.48 -9.54 2.24
N GLU A 419 36.91 -8.45 2.75
CA GLU A 419 35.47 -8.20 2.73
C GLU A 419 35.17 -6.94 1.92
N ILE A 420 34.33 -7.09 0.90
CA ILE A 420 33.81 -5.99 0.09
C ILE A 420 32.39 -5.66 0.52
N LEU A 421 32.09 -4.37 0.69
CA LEU A 421 30.74 -3.87 0.94
C LEU A 421 30.09 -3.39 -0.36
N VAL A 422 28.92 -3.93 -0.69
CA VAL A 422 28.14 -3.56 -1.88
C VAL A 422 26.75 -3.13 -1.44
N ALA A 423 26.36 -1.89 -1.75
CA ALA A 423 25.05 -1.36 -1.42
C ALA A 423 24.18 -1.15 -2.66
N SER A 424 22.86 -1.28 -2.50
CA SER A 424 21.87 -0.71 -3.41
C SER A 424 21.14 0.43 -2.73
N TYR A 425 20.94 1.55 -3.44
CA TYR A 425 20.19 2.66 -2.89
C TYR A 425 19.43 3.45 -3.97
N ASN A 426 18.10 3.33 -3.96
CA ASN A 426 17.23 4.21 -4.71
C ASN A 426 17.23 5.60 -4.05
N VAL A 427 17.69 6.63 -4.78
CA VAL A 427 17.84 8.00 -4.26
C VAL A 427 16.74 8.95 -4.73
N LEU A 428 15.55 8.44 -5.07
CA LEU A 428 14.30 9.16 -5.34
C LEU A 428 14.49 10.46 -6.15
N ASN A 429 14.54 10.37 -7.48
CA ASN A 429 14.64 11.51 -8.39
C ASN A 429 15.77 12.53 -8.08
N LEU A 430 16.96 12.08 -7.65
CA LEU A 430 18.07 12.96 -7.25
C LEU A 430 18.57 13.81 -8.43
N ASN A 431 18.52 15.14 -8.32
CA ASN A 431 19.06 16.10 -9.29
C ASN A 431 19.68 17.32 -8.56
N PRO A 432 20.44 18.22 -9.24
CA PRO A 432 21.10 19.34 -8.57
C PRO A 432 20.16 20.41 -7.99
N ALA A 433 18.88 20.42 -8.37
CA ALA A 433 17.89 21.38 -7.90
C ALA A 433 17.10 20.92 -6.68
N VAL A 434 17.28 19.67 -6.21
CA VAL A 434 16.68 19.23 -4.93
C VAL A 434 17.31 19.96 -3.75
N ASP A 435 16.64 19.94 -2.60
CA ASP A 435 17.12 20.60 -1.38
C ASP A 435 18.52 20.06 -0.98
N PRO A 436 19.53 20.93 -0.76
CA PRO A 436 20.85 20.51 -0.27
C PRO A 436 20.83 19.68 1.03
N VAL A 437 19.82 19.84 1.89
CA VAL A 437 19.63 19.00 3.08
C VAL A 437 19.58 17.52 2.70
N ARG A 438 18.98 17.19 1.56
CA ARG A 438 18.84 15.82 1.08
C ARG A 438 20.16 15.18 0.66
N PHE A 439 21.03 15.95 -0.02
CA PHE A 439 22.40 15.49 -0.31
C PHE A 439 23.20 15.23 0.96
N ASN A 440 23.01 16.07 2.00
CA ASN A 440 23.67 15.87 3.30
C ASN A 440 23.12 14.64 4.04
N ALA A 441 21.81 14.38 3.96
CA ALA A 441 21.18 13.19 4.53
C ALA A 441 21.70 11.91 3.86
N LEU A 442 21.69 11.86 2.51
CA LEU A 442 22.29 10.75 1.74
C LEU A 442 23.77 10.54 2.10
N ALA A 443 24.56 11.62 2.14
CA ALA A 443 25.97 11.55 2.50
C ALA A 443 26.18 10.99 3.91
N SER A 444 25.38 11.45 4.89
CA SER A 444 25.43 10.95 6.27
C SER A 444 25.06 9.48 6.35
N GLN A 445 24.00 9.05 5.67
CA GLN A 445 23.57 7.65 5.66
C GLN A 445 24.63 6.74 5.03
N ILE A 446 25.22 7.15 3.91
CA ILE A 446 26.29 6.40 3.23
C ILE A 446 27.50 6.20 4.15
N ILE A 447 27.94 7.24 4.88
CA ILE A 447 29.17 7.15 5.67
C ILE A 447 28.93 6.52 7.06
N ASN A 448 27.84 6.89 7.73
CA ASN A 448 27.61 6.59 9.14
C ASN A 448 26.70 5.37 9.33
N ASN A 449 25.71 5.19 8.47
CA ASN A 449 24.70 4.14 8.62
C ASN A 449 25.08 2.90 7.79
N LEU A 450 25.62 3.08 6.57
CA LEU A 450 26.09 2.01 5.68
C LEU A 450 27.58 1.66 5.83
N ASN A 451 28.29 2.29 6.79
CA ASN A 451 29.72 2.09 7.00
C ASN A 451 30.60 2.31 5.75
N THR A 452 30.24 3.26 4.89
CA THR A 452 31.02 3.64 3.70
C THR A 452 31.27 2.47 2.73
N PRO A 453 30.24 2.01 1.98
CA PRO A 453 30.35 0.86 1.08
C PRO A 453 31.44 1.03 0.02
N ASP A 454 32.03 -0.08 -0.44
CA ASP A 454 33.05 -0.05 -1.49
C ASP A 454 32.46 0.27 -2.87
N ILE A 455 31.25 -0.25 -3.13
CA ILE A 455 30.45 0.01 -4.33
C ILE A 455 29.01 0.31 -3.92
N ILE A 456 28.40 1.32 -4.54
CA ILE A 456 27.00 1.69 -4.33
C ILE A 456 26.31 1.74 -5.70
N ALA A 457 25.35 0.84 -5.91
CA ALA A 457 24.43 0.89 -7.03
C ALA A 457 23.32 1.89 -6.72
N LEU A 458 23.22 2.95 -7.51
CA LEU A 458 22.20 3.98 -7.35
C LEU A 458 21.10 3.81 -8.38
N GLN A 459 19.84 3.94 -7.95
CA GLN A 459 18.68 4.09 -8.83
C GLN A 459 18.13 5.51 -8.69
N GLU A 460 17.22 5.92 -9.59
CA GLU A 460 16.53 7.21 -9.46
C GLU A 460 17.44 8.45 -9.58
N VAL A 461 18.59 8.33 -10.24
CA VAL A 461 19.46 9.47 -10.55
C VAL A 461 18.89 10.22 -11.75
N GLN A 462 18.63 11.51 -11.59
CA GLN A 462 18.22 12.42 -12.66
C GLN A 462 19.42 13.11 -13.34
N ASP A 463 19.20 13.64 -14.54
CA ASP A 463 20.25 14.34 -15.28
C ASP A 463 20.53 15.69 -14.62
N ASN A 464 21.52 16.39 -15.14
CA ASN A 464 21.96 17.67 -14.59
C ASN A 464 20.87 18.76 -14.62
N SER A 465 19.81 18.57 -15.40
CA SER A 465 18.69 19.50 -15.57
C SER A 465 17.42 19.06 -14.80
N GLY A 466 17.41 17.87 -14.21
CA GLY A 466 16.31 17.35 -13.41
C GLY A 466 15.01 17.25 -14.23
N PRO A 467 13.86 17.80 -13.80
CA PRO A 467 12.62 17.76 -14.58
C PRO A 467 12.59 18.69 -15.81
N VAL A 468 13.65 19.44 -16.09
CA VAL A 468 13.68 20.38 -17.22
C VAL A 468 14.07 19.64 -18.51
N ASN A 469 13.11 19.48 -19.42
CA ASN A 469 13.34 18.86 -20.72
C ASN A 469 14.08 19.80 -21.71
N ASP A 470 15.40 19.89 -21.57
CA ASP A 470 16.28 20.71 -22.43
C ASP A 470 17.20 19.87 -23.35
N GLY A 471 17.09 18.54 -23.27
CA GLY A 471 17.88 17.60 -24.07
C GLY A 471 19.19 17.15 -23.43
N VAL A 472 19.52 17.61 -22.22
CA VAL A 472 20.65 17.11 -21.44
C VAL A 472 20.33 15.69 -20.95
N THR A 473 21.29 14.78 -21.11
CA THR A 473 21.17 13.39 -20.60
C THR A 473 22.24 13.03 -19.58
N ALA A 474 23.31 13.82 -19.49
CA ALA A 474 24.41 13.60 -18.55
C ALA A 474 23.96 13.85 -17.10
N ALA A 475 24.46 13.05 -16.16
CA ALA A 475 24.21 13.17 -14.73
C ALA A 475 25.49 13.41 -13.91
N ASP A 476 26.59 13.80 -14.56
CA ASP A 476 27.89 14.02 -13.94
C ASP A 476 27.87 15.13 -12.87
N ILE A 477 27.08 16.20 -13.05
CA ILE A 477 26.93 17.25 -12.03
C ILE A 477 26.14 16.71 -10.85
N THR A 478 25.05 15.97 -11.08
CA THR A 478 24.25 15.32 -10.04
C THR A 478 25.11 14.40 -9.18
N LEU A 479 25.84 13.47 -9.81
CA LEU A 479 26.68 12.49 -9.14
C LEU A 479 27.86 13.17 -8.42
N GLN A 480 28.52 14.13 -9.07
CA GLN A 480 29.62 14.87 -8.44
C GLN A 480 29.15 15.67 -7.21
N THR A 481 27.90 16.16 -7.21
CA THR A 481 27.33 16.87 -6.06
C THR A 481 27.19 15.94 -4.86
N LEU A 482 26.71 14.70 -5.07
CA LEU A 482 26.66 13.69 -4.02
C LEU A 482 28.06 13.29 -3.53
N VAL A 483 29.02 13.06 -4.43
CA VAL A 483 30.42 12.77 -4.07
C VAL A 483 31.03 13.90 -3.23
N ASN A 484 30.76 15.15 -3.59
CA ASN A 484 31.22 16.31 -2.83
C ASN A 484 30.60 16.35 -1.44
N ALA A 485 29.31 16.05 -1.31
CA ALA A 485 28.63 15.98 -0.01
C ALA A 485 29.21 14.88 0.88
N ILE A 486 29.44 13.68 0.32
CA ILE A 486 30.09 12.56 1.02
C ILE A 486 31.50 12.95 1.49
N THR A 487 32.31 13.54 0.60
CA THR A 487 33.67 13.99 0.94
C THR A 487 33.65 15.07 2.02
N ALA A 488 32.73 16.03 1.92
CA ALA A 488 32.57 17.11 2.90
C ALA A 488 32.12 16.59 4.28
N ALA A 489 31.34 15.50 4.31
CA ALA A 489 30.93 14.81 5.52
C ALA A 489 32.02 13.91 6.13
N GLY A 490 33.18 13.77 5.46
CA GLY A 490 34.33 13.00 5.94
C GLY A 490 34.47 11.59 5.35
N GLY A 491 33.61 11.24 4.39
CA GLY A 491 33.72 10.00 3.62
C GLY A 491 34.82 10.03 2.55
N PRO A 492 35.02 8.92 1.83
CA PRO A 492 35.98 8.83 0.75
C PRO A 492 35.52 9.63 -0.47
N THR A 493 36.48 10.02 -1.30
CA THR A 493 36.18 10.57 -2.62
C THR A 493 35.87 9.41 -3.57
N TYR A 494 34.59 9.08 -3.68
CA TYR A 494 34.09 8.10 -4.66
C TYR A 494 34.36 8.56 -6.09
N ALA A 495 34.69 7.62 -6.97
CA ALA A 495 34.51 7.77 -8.40
C ALA A 495 33.06 7.37 -8.76
N PHE A 496 32.55 7.83 -9.89
CA PHE A 496 31.21 7.50 -10.35
C PHE A 496 31.18 6.97 -11.78
N ILE A 497 30.16 6.16 -12.07
CA ILE A 497 29.81 5.71 -13.42
C ILE A 497 28.45 6.33 -13.74
N ASP A 498 28.45 7.36 -14.59
CA ASP A 498 27.23 7.84 -15.25
C ASP A 498 26.85 6.83 -16.36
N ASN A 499 25.57 6.61 -16.61
CA ASN A 499 25.09 5.69 -17.64
C ASN A 499 25.17 6.35 -19.02
N PRO A 500 26.16 6.01 -19.87
CA PRO A 500 26.37 6.70 -21.14
C PRO A 500 25.37 6.29 -22.22
N PHE A 501 24.54 5.27 -21.97
CA PHE A 501 23.60 4.70 -22.93
C PHE A 501 22.22 5.38 -22.89
N VAL A 502 22.03 6.34 -21.97
CA VAL A 502 20.77 7.05 -21.80
C VAL A 502 20.44 7.87 -23.05
N THR A 503 19.30 7.55 -23.66
CA THR A 503 18.74 8.32 -24.76
C THR A 503 17.69 9.30 -24.22
N ASN A 504 17.76 10.55 -24.66
CA ASN A 504 16.86 11.61 -24.19
C ASN A 504 15.38 11.22 -24.34
N ASN A 505 14.62 11.23 -23.25
CA ASN A 505 13.21 10.86 -23.15
C ASN A 505 12.88 9.43 -23.63
N ALA A 506 13.86 8.52 -23.69
CA ALA A 506 13.60 7.12 -24.06
C ALA A 506 13.26 6.25 -22.84
N GLY A 507 13.82 6.58 -21.66
CA GLY A 507 13.58 5.87 -20.42
C GLY A 507 12.29 6.25 -19.70
N GLY A 508 11.98 5.50 -18.65
CA GLY A 508 10.81 5.72 -17.79
C GLY A 508 11.03 6.74 -16.68
N GLY A 509 9.92 7.17 -16.07
CA GLY A 509 9.90 8.17 -15.00
C GLY A 509 9.36 9.53 -15.44
N ALA A 510 9.86 10.60 -14.83
CA ALA A 510 9.42 11.96 -15.12
C ALA A 510 9.90 12.44 -16.51
N PRO A 511 9.00 13.01 -17.36
CA PRO A 511 9.38 13.56 -18.65
C PRO A 511 10.50 14.60 -18.53
N GLY A 512 11.53 14.50 -19.37
CA GLY A 512 12.68 15.39 -19.36
C GLY A 512 13.81 14.99 -18.40
N SER A 513 13.58 14.08 -17.46
CA SER A 513 14.54 13.77 -16.38
C SER A 513 15.52 12.66 -16.67
N ASN A 514 15.28 11.88 -17.72
CA ASN A 514 16.16 10.81 -18.20
C ASN A 514 16.59 9.80 -17.12
N ILE A 515 15.76 9.56 -16.10
CA ILE A 515 16.09 8.79 -14.88
C ILE A 515 16.90 7.54 -15.20
N ARG A 516 17.98 7.29 -14.45
CA ARG A 516 18.92 6.19 -14.74
C ARG A 516 19.44 5.48 -13.49
N ASN A 517 20.02 4.32 -13.75
CA ASN A 517 20.89 3.60 -12.83
C ASN A 517 22.32 4.11 -12.97
N ALA A 518 23.06 4.22 -11.87
CA ALA A 518 24.45 4.68 -11.82
C ALA A 518 25.24 3.91 -10.75
N TYR A 519 26.56 4.12 -10.69
CA TYR A 519 27.39 3.58 -9.60
C TYR A 519 28.25 4.68 -8.96
N LEU A 520 28.45 4.58 -7.65
CA LEU A 520 29.60 5.15 -6.94
C LEU A 520 30.53 4.01 -6.51
N TYR A 521 31.84 4.19 -6.61
CA TYR A 521 32.82 3.19 -6.13
C TYR A 521 34.06 3.84 -5.54
N ASN A 522 34.62 3.24 -4.49
CA ASN A 522 35.81 3.75 -3.82
C ASN A 522 37.07 3.28 -4.57
N PRO A 523 37.79 4.17 -5.30
CA PRO A 523 38.91 3.78 -6.15
C PRO A 523 40.14 3.31 -5.35
N ASN A 524 40.16 3.50 -4.03
CA ASN A 524 41.22 2.95 -3.16
C ASN A 524 40.98 1.49 -2.79
N ARG A 525 39.79 0.95 -3.08
CA ARG A 525 39.34 -0.38 -2.67
C ARG A 525 39.09 -1.26 -3.88
N VAL A 526 38.45 -0.72 -4.91
CA VAL A 526 38.15 -1.43 -6.15
C VAL A 526 38.60 -0.65 -7.39
N ALA A 527 38.89 -1.36 -8.47
CA ALA A 527 39.18 -0.77 -9.77
C ALA A 527 38.13 -1.20 -10.80
N LEU A 528 37.58 -0.25 -11.57
CA LEU A 528 36.70 -0.56 -12.69
C LEU A 528 37.47 -1.37 -13.76
N VAL A 529 36.91 -2.50 -14.19
CA VAL A 529 37.42 -3.24 -15.35
C VAL A 529 37.16 -2.41 -16.61
N PRO A 530 38.19 -2.07 -17.40
CA PRO A 530 38.02 -1.29 -18.63
C PRO A 530 36.98 -1.93 -19.56
N ASP A 531 36.17 -1.09 -20.22
CA ASP A 531 35.13 -1.47 -21.19
C ASP A 531 34.06 -2.44 -20.67
N SER A 532 33.98 -2.67 -19.35
CA SER A 532 32.97 -3.55 -18.74
C SER A 532 31.59 -2.92 -18.55
N VAL A 533 31.46 -1.61 -18.79
CA VAL A 533 30.20 -0.89 -18.58
C VAL A 533 29.29 -1.10 -19.79
N SER A 534 28.12 -1.70 -19.57
CA SER A 534 27.13 -2.01 -20.61
C SER A 534 25.70 -1.97 -20.06
N VAL A 535 24.70 -2.12 -20.92
CA VAL A 535 23.28 -2.20 -20.54
C VAL A 535 22.62 -3.47 -21.06
N LEU A 536 21.54 -3.89 -20.40
CA LEU A 536 20.69 -5.01 -20.84
C LEU A 536 19.41 -4.54 -21.53
N GLY A 537 18.88 -5.40 -22.41
CA GLY A 537 17.61 -5.20 -23.10
C GLY A 537 17.59 -4.03 -24.09
N SER A 538 16.38 -3.60 -24.48
CA SER A 538 16.16 -2.51 -25.43
C SER A 538 15.02 -1.61 -24.98
N GLN A 539 15.17 -0.29 -25.18
CA GLN A 539 14.10 0.71 -24.96
C GLN A 539 13.28 1.01 -26.23
N ALA A 540 13.51 0.28 -27.32
CA ALA A 540 12.72 0.48 -28.53
C ALA A 540 11.23 0.15 -28.29
N PRO A 541 10.28 0.79 -29.01
CA PRO A 541 8.87 0.55 -28.79
C PRO A 541 8.48 -0.93 -28.94
N GLY A 542 7.89 -1.51 -27.90
CA GLY A 542 7.45 -2.90 -27.88
C GLY A 542 8.46 -3.89 -27.27
N GLU A 543 9.64 -3.42 -26.88
CA GLU A 543 10.66 -4.22 -26.18
C GLU A 543 10.52 -4.10 -24.64
N ASP A 544 11.20 -4.98 -23.91
CA ASP A 544 11.02 -5.19 -22.46
C ASP A 544 11.29 -3.95 -21.61
N PHE A 545 12.18 -3.06 -22.09
CA PHE A 545 12.53 -1.82 -21.41
C PHE A 545 11.93 -0.56 -22.06
N ALA A 546 10.96 -0.69 -22.97
CA ALA A 546 10.30 0.44 -23.61
C ALA A 546 9.69 1.41 -22.57
N SER A 547 10.16 2.67 -22.58
CA SER A 547 9.77 3.71 -21.61
C SER A 547 10.06 3.36 -20.15
N THR A 548 11.13 2.60 -19.89
CA THR A 548 11.61 2.22 -18.55
C THR A 548 13.15 2.28 -18.50
N ARG A 549 13.80 1.88 -17.41
CA ARG A 549 15.26 2.04 -17.21
C ARG A 549 15.96 0.72 -17.54
N GLN A 550 16.98 0.75 -18.40
CA GLN A 550 17.80 -0.43 -18.67
C GLN A 550 18.73 -0.73 -17.48
N PRO A 551 18.93 -2.01 -17.12
CA PRO A 551 19.92 -2.39 -16.14
C PRO A 551 21.33 -1.96 -16.57
N LEU A 552 22.12 -1.42 -15.63
CA LEU A 552 23.51 -1.01 -15.87
C LEU A 552 24.47 -2.05 -15.31
N ILE A 553 25.28 -2.63 -16.17
CA ILE A 553 26.33 -3.59 -15.81
C ILE A 553 27.64 -2.83 -15.60
N ALA A 554 28.39 -3.20 -14.57
CA ALA A 554 29.78 -2.82 -14.41
C ALA A 554 30.56 -3.94 -13.70
N SER A 555 31.82 -4.16 -14.08
CA SER A 555 32.69 -5.13 -13.42
C SER A 555 33.84 -4.43 -12.69
N PHE A 556 34.14 -4.88 -11.48
CA PHE A 556 35.17 -4.31 -10.63
C PHE A 556 36.19 -5.37 -10.24
N VAL A 557 37.44 -4.97 -10.05
CA VAL A 557 38.49 -5.80 -9.47
C VAL A 557 38.62 -5.48 -7.99
N PHE A 558 38.43 -6.49 -7.15
CA PHE A 558 38.75 -6.47 -5.73
C PHE A 558 39.62 -7.68 -5.43
N ASN A 559 40.76 -7.48 -4.76
CA ASN A 559 41.67 -8.59 -4.43
C ASN A 559 42.08 -9.47 -5.62
N ASN A 560 42.24 -8.89 -6.80
CA ASN A 560 42.54 -9.58 -8.08
C ASN A 560 41.45 -10.53 -8.60
N GLU A 561 40.28 -10.54 -7.98
CA GLU A 561 39.08 -11.21 -8.48
C GLU A 561 38.16 -10.17 -9.11
N THR A 562 37.48 -10.56 -10.19
CA THR A 562 36.45 -9.73 -10.82
C THR A 562 35.12 -9.98 -10.15
N VAL A 563 34.39 -8.91 -9.85
CA VAL A 563 33.01 -8.90 -9.36
C VAL A 563 32.16 -8.11 -10.35
N THR A 564 31.13 -8.74 -10.93
CA THR A 564 30.21 -8.13 -11.89
C THR A 564 28.91 -7.77 -11.18
N LEU A 565 28.47 -6.52 -11.32
CA LEU A 565 27.22 -6.02 -10.77
C LEU A 565 26.23 -5.70 -11.89
N VAL A 566 24.96 -6.05 -11.69
CA VAL A 566 23.83 -5.66 -12.54
C VAL A 566 22.89 -4.80 -11.71
N ASN A 567 22.86 -3.49 -11.98
CA ASN A 567 22.02 -2.53 -11.26
C ASN A 567 20.70 -2.33 -12.01
N ASN A 568 19.60 -2.76 -11.40
CA ASN A 568 18.26 -2.78 -11.96
C ASN A 568 17.38 -1.65 -11.42
N HIS A 569 16.46 -1.17 -12.27
CA HIS A 569 15.30 -0.39 -11.85
C HIS A 569 14.14 -0.74 -12.78
N PHE A 570 13.30 -1.67 -12.35
CA PHE A 570 12.21 -2.21 -13.14
C PHE A 570 10.98 -1.28 -13.23
N SER A 571 9.97 -1.70 -13.97
CA SER A 571 8.72 -0.94 -14.15
C SER A 571 8.00 -0.74 -12.82
N SER A 572 7.52 0.48 -12.53
CA SER A 572 6.80 0.75 -11.29
C SER A 572 5.46 0.02 -11.21
N LYS A 573 4.99 -0.28 -9.98
CA LYS A 573 3.64 -0.81 -9.69
C LYS A 573 2.51 0.24 -9.86
N ASN A 574 2.82 1.43 -10.38
CA ASN A 574 1.82 2.50 -10.59
C ASN A 574 0.67 2.03 -11.49
N GLY A 575 -0.56 2.30 -11.06
CA GLY A 575 -1.76 1.82 -11.73
C GLY A 575 -2.23 0.45 -11.27
N SER A 576 -1.63 -0.12 -10.21
CA SER A 576 -2.18 -1.30 -9.52
C SER A 576 -3.58 -1.03 -8.97
N ALA A 577 -4.36 -2.09 -8.76
CA ALA A 577 -5.64 -1.98 -8.09
C ALA A 577 -5.42 -1.56 -6.62
N PRO A 578 -6.35 -0.84 -6.00
CA PRO A 578 -6.36 -0.65 -4.56
C PRO A 578 -6.43 -1.98 -3.82
N ILE A 579 -5.72 -2.08 -2.70
CA ILE A 579 -5.77 -3.23 -1.78
C ILE A 579 -7.21 -3.41 -1.26
N LEU A 580 -7.80 -2.33 -0.75
CA LEU A 580 -9.21 -2.27 -0.31
C LEU A 580 -10.08 -1.75 -1.46
N GLY A 581 -10.10 -2.47 -2.59
CA GLY A 581 -10.85 -2.13 -3.80
C GLY A 581 -11.65 -3.32 -4.36
N ILE A 582 -12.20 -3.15 -5.57
CA ILE A 582 -13.11 -4.15 -6.18
C ILE A 582 -12.42 -5.40 -6.74
N GLU A 583 -11.08 -5.44 -6.75
CA GLU A 583 -10.31 -6.53 -7.36
C GLU A 583 -9.87 -7.54 -6.27
N GLN A 584 -10.79 -8.42 -5.86
CA GLN A 584 -10.57 -9.44 -4.83
C GLN A 584 -10.57 -10.87 -5.41
N PRO A 585 -9.98 -11.86 -4.71
CA PRO A 585 -9.07 -11.73 -3.57
C PRO A 585 -7.71 -11.15 -4.02
N PHE A 586 -7.28 -10.05 -3.40
CA PHE A 586 -6.14 -9.25 -3.86
C PHE A 586 -4.81 -10.02 -3.83
N GLU A 587 -4.58 -10.76 -2.76
CA GLU A 587 -3.33 -11.48 -2.44
C GLU A 587 -3.06 -12.59 -3.46
N ALA A 588 -4.09 -13.35 -3.81
CA ALA A 588 -3.97 -14.46 -4.76
C ALA A 588 -3.76 -14.01 -6.21
N ARG A 589 -3.97 -12.72 -6.51
CA ARG A 589 -4.00 -12.16 -7.87
C ARG A 589 -2.79 -11.27 -8.18
N GLN A 590 -1.72 -11.34 -7.38
CA GLN A 590 -0.50 -10.55 -7.62
C GLN A 590 0.25 -10.90 -8.92
N GLU A 591 -0.06 -12.01 -9.57
CA GLU A 591 0.48 -12.35 -10.89
C GLU A 591 -0.36 -11.78 -12.06
N GLU A 592 -1.44 -11.04 -11.76
CA GLU A 592 -2.35 -10.46 -12.76
C GLU A 592 -2.09 -8.95 -12.97
N PRO A 593 -1.84 -8.49 -14.22
CA PRO A 593 -1.60 -7.06 -14.51
C PRO A 593 -2.74 -6.10 -14.17
N THR A 594 -3.97 -6.62 -14.01
CA THR A 594 -5.13 -5.84 -13.57
C THR A 594 -5.11 -5.52 -12.08
N VAL A 595 -4.39 -6.30 -11.28
CA VAL A 595 -4.23 -6.12 -9.84
C VAL A 595 -2.84 -5.53 -9.55
N ASN A 596 -1.80 -6.18 -10.04
CA ASN A 596 -0.41 -5.79 -9.90
C ASN A 596 0.10 -5.21 -11.23
N ALA A 597 -0.09 -3.91 -11.42
CA ALA A 597 0.16 -3.29 -12.71
C ALA A 597 1.63 -3.40 -13.13
N SER A 598 1.83 -3.63 -14.43
CA SER A 598 3.14 -3.86 -15.04
C SER A 598 3.88 -5.11 -14.57
N VAL A 599 3.21 -6.08 -13.92
CA VAL A 599 3.84 -7.37 -13.57
C VAL A 599 4.32 -8.14 -14.81
N ASP A 600 3.56 -8.10 -15.90
CA ASP A 600 3.92 -8.66 -17.21
C ASP A 600 5.21 -8.03 -17.77
N ARG A 601 5.37 -6.71 -17.63
CA ARG A 601 6.59 -6.01 -18.02
C ARG A 601 7.76 -6.38 -17.11
N ARG A 602 7.55 -6.46 -15.80
CA ARG A 602 8.60 -6.85 -14.85
C ARG A 602 9.04 -8.29 -15.06
N GLN A 603 8.13 -9.19 -15.44
CA GLN A 603 8.45 -10.55 -15.86
C GLN A 603 9.39 -10.55 -17.08
N ALA A 604 9.05 -9.84 -18.15
CA ALA A 604 9.92 -9.73 -19.33
C ALA A 604 11.29 -9.07 -19.03
N GLN A 605 11.30 -8.06 -18.16
CA GLN A 605 12.55 -7.42 -17.69
C GLN A 605 13.41 -8.40 -16.88
N SER A 606 12.78 -9.19 -16.01
CA SER A 606 13.44 -10.26 -15.25
C SER A 606 13.99 -11.34 -16.18
N GLU A 607 13.24 -11.78 -17.19
CA GLU A 607 13.69 -12.76 -18.19
C GLU A 607 14.96 -12.28 -18.92
N THR A 608 15.03 -11.01 -19.33
CA THR A 608 16.26 -10.44 -19.92
C THR A 608 17.45 -10.54 -18.96
N VAL A 609 17.25 -10.28 -17.67
CA VAL A 609 18.30 -10.40 -16.67
C VAL A 609 18.68 -11.88 -16.48
N GLN A 610 17.71 -12.79 -16.40
CA GLN A 610 17.94 -14.23 -16.29
C GLN A 610 18.78 -14.78 -17.44
N GLU A 611 18.52 -14.35 -18.69
CA GLU A 611 19.31 -14.74 -19.86
C GLU A 611 20.79 -14.34 -19.69
N PHE A 612 21.05 -13.08 -19.30
CA PHE A 612 22.41 -12.61 -19.04
C PHE A 612 23.10 -13.41 -17.93
N VAL A 613 22.41 -13.66 -16.83
CA VAL A 613 22.94 -14.41 -15.70
C VAL A 613 23.29 -15.84 -16.11
N ASN A 614 22.38 -16.51 -16.83
CA ASN A 614 22.57 -17.89 -17.28
C ASN A 614 23.69 -18.02 -18.32
N ASP A 615 23.86 -17.05 -19.21
CA ASP A 615 24.98 -17.02 -20.15
C ASP A 615 26.32 -16.83 -19.42
N LEU A 616 26.37 -15.92 -18.44
CA LEU A 616 27.58 -15.67 -17.66
C LEU A 616 27.96 -16.88 -16.80
N LEU A 617 27.02 -17.42 -16.02
CA LEU A 617 27.26 -18.58 -15.15
C LEU A 617 27.39 -19.89 -15.94
N GLY A 618 26.81 -19.98 -17.13
CA GLY A 618 27.06 -21.08 -18.07
C GLY A 618 28.49 -21.09 -18.60
N THR A 619 29.12 -19.92 -18.71
CA THR A 619 30.52 -19.75 -19.14
C THR A 619 31.48 -19.91 -17.95
N ASP A 620 31.19 -19.26 -16.82
CA ASP A 620 31.93 -19.39 -15.56
C ASP A 620 30.97 -19.62 -14.39
N PRO A 621 30.73 -20.89 -13.98
CA PRO A 621 29.81 -21.24 -12.90
C PRO A 621 30.15 -20.66 -11.53
N ASN A 622 31.34 -20.09 -11.35
CA ASN A 622 31.74 -19.49 -10.06
C ASN A 622 31.96 -17.99 -10.18
N ALA A 623 31.57 -17.35 -11.29
CA ALA A 623 31.70 -15.92 -11.47
C ALA A 623 31.11 -15.18 -10.26
N ASN A 624 31.82 -14.17 -9.76
CA ASN A 624 31.32 -13.34 -8.68
C ASN A 624 30.32 -12.35 -9.27
N LEU A 625 29.04 -12.68 -9.21
CA LEU A 625 27.97 -11.90 -9.83
C LEU A 625 26.99 -11.46 -8.75
N VAL A 626 26.62 -10.18 -8.80
CA VAL A 626 25.58 -9.59 -7.95
C VAL A 626 24.55 -8.90 -8.83
N VAL A 627 23.29 -9.28 -8.71
CA VAL A 627 22.16 -8.63 -9.36
C VAL A 627 21.38 -7.90 -8.27
N LEU A 628 21.34 -6.58 -8.35
CA LEU A 628 20.80 -5.73 -7.29
C LEU A 628 20.00 -4.57 -7.84
N GLY A 629 19.19 -3.95 -7.00
CA GLY A 629 18.46 -2.74 -7.36
C GLY A 629 17.03 -2.73 -6.90
N ASP A 630 16.27 -1.81 -7.47
CA ASP A 630 14.84 -1.67 -7.29
C ASP A 630 14.12 -2.54 -8.33
N PHE A 631 13.63 -3.70 -7.90
CA PHE A 631 12.86 -4.60 -8.77
C PHE A 631 11.39 -4.19 -8.86
N ASN A 632 10.98 -3.22 -8.03
CA ASN A 632 9.61 -2.81 -7.83
C ASN A 632 8.70 -4.00 -7.51
N GLU A 633 9.19 -5.13 -7.00
CA GLU A 633 8.38 -6.34 -6.80
C GLU A 633 8.81 -7.11 -5.56
N PHE A 634 7.86 -7.80 -4.94
CA PHE A 634 8.09 -8.62 -3.75
C PHE A 634 8.91 -9.87 -4.06
N GLU A 635 9.65 -10.39 -3.07
CA GLU A 635 10.51 -11.56 -3.25
C GLU A 635 9.73 -12.82 -3.65
N PHE A 636 8.44 -12.90 -3.27
CA PHE A 636 7.57 -14.04 -3.50
C PHE A 636 6.76 -13.99 -4.81
N VAL A 637 6.82 -12.89 -5.56
CA VAL A 637 6.13 -12.72 -6.86
C VAL A 637 7.11 -12.97 -8.02
N SER A 638 6.60 -13.48 -9.15
CA SER A 638 7.43 -14.10 -10.18
C SER A 638 8.64 -13.30 -10.72
N PRO A 639 8.62 -11.97 -10.90
CA PRO A 639 9.80 -11.24 -11.37
C PRO A 639 11.06 -11.45 -10.53
N VAL A 640 10.92 -11.60 -9.21
CA VAL A 640 12.05 -11.82 -8.29
C VAL A 640 12.19 -13.30 -7.94
N ARG A 641 11.09 -13.96 -7.59
CA ARG A 641 11.05 -15.39 -7.26
C ARG A 641 11.64 -16.25 -8.38
N ASP A 642 11.26 -15.99 -9.63
CA ASP A 642 11.70 -16.80 -10.76
C ASP A 642 13.14 -16.45 -11.16
N LEU A 643 13.62 -15.22 -10.90
CA LEU A 643 15.03 -14.86 -11.11
C LEU A 643 15.95 -15.72 -10.23
N ASP A 644 15.64 -15.87 -8.94
CA ASP A 644 16.34 -16.78 -8.03
C ASP A 644 16.25 -18.23 -8.56
N ALA A 645 15.02 -18.73 -8.71
CA ALA A 645 14.75 -20.13 -9.02
C ALA A 645 15.34 -20.62 -10.36
N ASN A 646 15.44 -19.74 -11.36
CA ASN A 646 15.88 -20.10 -12.71
C ASN A 646 17.36 -19.85 -13.00
N THR A 647 18.09 -19.16 -12.12
CA THR A 647 19.50 -18.79 -12.38
C THR A 647 20.50 -19.37 -11.39
N GLY A 648 20.04 -19.86 -10.24
CA GLY A 648 20.93 -20.32 -9.16
C GLY A 648 21.63 -19.17 -8.43
N LEU A 649 21.19 -17.93 -8.63
CA LEU A 649 21.45 -16.85 -7.70
C LEU A 649 20.66 -17.09 -6.40
N VAL A 650 21.15 -16.56 -5.30
CA VAL A 650 20.46 -16.59 -4.00
C VAL A 650 20.00 -15.18 -3.67
N ASN A 651 18.70 -14.98 -3.44
CA ASN A 651 18.18 -13.72 -2.94
C ASN A 651 18.52 -13.52 -1.47
N LEU A 652 19.41 -12.57 -1.18
CA LEU A 652 19.88 -12.31 0.18
C LEU A 652 18.77 -11.73 1.07
N THR A 653 17.73 -11.11 0.53
CA THR A 653 16.55 -10.68 1.30
C THR A 653 15.93 -11.85 2.07
N GLU A 654 15.92 -13.06 1.49
CA GLU A 654 15.34 -14.23 2.13
C GLU A 654 16.19 -14.79 3.29
N THR A 655 17.42 -14.31 3.47
CA THR A 655 18.26 -14.65 4.62
C THR A 655 17.84 -13.94 5.91
N LEU A 656 17.05 -12.86 5.78
CA LEU A 656 16.47 -12.16 6.92
C LEU A 656 15.16 -12.81 7.36
N PRO A 657 14.80 -12.71 8.65
CA PRO A 657 13.45 -12.96 9.13
C PRO A 657 12.42 -12.12 8.36
N GLU A 658 11.24 -12.68 8.08
CA GLU A 658 10.16 -12.02 7.33
C GLU A 658 9.73 -10.67 7.93
N ASN A 659 9.70 -10.59 9.26
CA ASN A 659 9.37 -9.36 9.98
C ASN A 659 10.45 -8.26 9.86
N GLU A 660 11.61 -8.54 9.25
CA GLU A 660 12.66 -7.56 8.97
C GLU A 660 12.71 -7.15 7.48
N ARG A 661 11.89 -7.75 6.61
CA ARG A 661 11.96 -7.56 5.15
C ARG A 661 11.12 -6.37 4.68
N TYR A 662 11.68 -5.17 4.70
CA TYR A 662 11.04 -4.01 4.09
C TYR A 662 12.02 -2.92 3.67
N THR A 663 11.87 -2.44 2.45
CA THR A 663 12.70 -1.37 1.88
C THR A 663 11.86 -0.18 1.44
N PHE A 664 10.54 -0.28 1.45
CA PHE A 664 9.62 0.77 1.00
C PHE A 664 8.34 0.76 1.84
N ASN A 665 7.66 1.90 1.96
CA ASN A 665 6.33 1.97 2.57
C ASN A 665 5.32 2.57 1.59
N PHE A 666 4.19 1.88 1.39
CA PHE A 666 3.08 2.38 0.59
C PHE A 666 1.78 2.28 1.38
N GLN A 667 1.16 3.43 1.64
CA GLN A 667 -0.12 3.53 2.36
C GLN A 667 -0.09 2.77 3.70
N GLY A 668 1.01 2.84 4.44
CA GLY A 668 1.16 2.16 5.73
C GLY A 668 1.56 0.69 5.66
N ASN A 669 1.66 0.10 4.46
CA ASN A 669 2.23 -1.22 4.25
C ASN A 669 3.72 -1.13 3.96
N SER A 670 4.54 -1.76 4.79
CA SER A 670 5.95 -1.96 4.55
C SER A 670 6.18 -3.13 3.58
N GLN A 671 7.07 -2.92 2.62
CA GLN A 671 7.24 -3.76 1.43
C GLN A 671 8.72 -3.97 1.14
N SER A 672 9.14 -5.20 0.82
CA SER A 672 10.46 -5.46 0.25
C SER A 672 10.36 -5.42 -1.27
N ILE A 673 10.99 -4.42 -1.90
CA ILE A 673 11.02 -4.28 -3.37
C ILE A 673 12.43 -4.00 -3.92
N ASP A 674 13.39 -3.76 -3.02
CA ASP A 674 14.80 -3.67 -3.35
C ASP A 674 15.49 -4.97 -2.89
N HIS A 675 16.24 -5.60 -3.79
CA HIS A 675 16.85 -6.91 -3.53
C HIS A 675 18.32 -6.93 -3.93
N ILE A 676 19.08 -7.81 -3.27
CA ILE A 676 20.43 -8.22 -3.70
C ILE A 676 20.39 -9.73 -3.90
N LEU A 677 20.57 -10.18 -5.13
CA LEU A 677 20.75 -11.58 -5.49
C LEU A 677 22.23 -11.81 -5.83
N ALA A 678 22.83 -12.87 -5.28
CA ALA A 678 24.25 -13.15 -5.45
C ALA A 678 24.48 -14.56 -6.01
N SER A 679 25.51 -14.72 -6.85
CA SER A 679 25.95 -16.05 -7.31
C SER A 679 26.34 -16.94 -6.13
N GLY A 680 26.23 -18.25 -6.29
CA GLY A 680 26.57 -19.20 -5.21
C GLY A 680 27.99 -19.04 -4.65
N SER A 681 28.94 -18.59 -5.47
CA SER A 681 30.33 -18.29 -5.04
C SER A 681 30.42 -17.12 -4.06
N LEU A 682 29.48 -16.17 -4.12
CA LEU A 682 29.39 -15.03 -3.21
C LEU A 682 28.41 -15.29 -2.05
N ALA A 683 27.27 -15.90 -2.34
CA ALA A 683 26.16 -16.06 -1.39
C ALA A 683 26.51 -16.96 -0.18
N THR A 684 27.45 -17.90 -0.33
CA THR A 684 27.78 -18.87 0.72
C THR A 684 28.29 -18.21 2.01
N ASP A 685 29.06 -17.13 1.89
CA ASP A 685 29.64 -16.38 3.01
C ASP A 685 29.17 -14.90 2.97
N ALA A 686 27.99 -14.64 2.40
CA ALA A 686 27.42 -13.31 2.35
C ALA A 686 26.67 -12.98 3.65
N ASP A 687 26.83 -11.74 4.10
CA ASP A 687 25.92 -11.14 5.08
C ASP A 687 25.11 -10.03 4.40
N PHE A 688 23.88 -9.85 4.86
CA PHE A 688 22.95 -8.89 4.28
C PHE A 688 22.24 -8.12 5.39
N ASP A 689 21.95 -6.86 5.10
CA ASP A 689 21.31 -5.94 6.02
C ASP A 689 20.43 -4.95 5.25
N ILE A 690 19.25 -4.69 5.77
CA ILE A 690 18.36 -3.62 5.30
C ILE A 690 18.48 -2.51 6.34
N VAL A 691 19.05 -1.37 5.95
CA VAL A 691 19.46 -0.36 6.94
C VAL A 691 18.36 0.69 7.06
N ASN A 692 17.51 0.57 8.09
CA ASN A 692 16.31 1.39 8.25
C ASN A 692 16.63 2.84 8.70
N VAL A 693 16.66 3.77 7.75
CA VAL A 693 17.01 5.18 7.95
C VAL A 693 16.00 6.17 7.34
N ASN A 694 14.99 5.70 6.60
CA ASN A 694 14.06 6.54 5.85
C ASN A 694 12.58 6.33 6.21
N THR A 695 11.99 5.20 5.81
CA THR A 695 10.53 4.91 5.80
C THR A 695 9.88 4.99 7.18
N GLU A 696 10.66 4.80 8.24
CA GLU A 696 10.17 4.81 9.62
C GLU A 696 9.94 6.22 10.19
N PHE A 697 10.46 7.24 9.51
CA PHE A 697 10.47 8.62 9.97
C PHE A 697 9.54 9.48 9.13
N ALA A 698 8.94 10.51 9.73
CA ALA A 698 8.09 11.45 9.00
C ALA A 698 8.82 12.02 7.77
N GLU A 699 8.15 12.07 6.61
CA GLU A 699 8.78 12.38 5.31
C GLU A 699 9.42 13.78 5.25
N ASN A 700 8.98 14.71 6.10
CA ASN A 700 9.54 16.06 6.20
C ASN A 700 10.76 16.15 7.15
N SER A 701 11.14 15.04 7.79
CA SER A 701 12.30 14.98 8.66
C SER A 701 13.59 15.21 7.86
N PRO A 702 14.56 15.99 8.39
CA PRO A 702 15.85 16.17 7.73
C PRO A 702 16.71 14.89 7.70
N LEU A 703 16.26 13.81 8.37
CA LEU A 703 16.89 12.50 8.35
C LEU A 703 16.52 11.70 7.09
N VAL A 704 15.33 11.96 6.52
CA VAL A 704 14.79 11.20 5.39
C VAL A 704 15.41 11.72 4.10
N ALA A 705 16.08 10.83 3.38
CA ALA A 705 16.80 11.14 2.16
C ALA A 705 16.16 10.51 0.92
N SER A 706 15.38 9.45 1.12
CA SER A 706 14.65 8.71 0.09
C SER A 706 13.35 8.16 0.68
N ASP A 707 12.45 7.69 -0.16
CA ASP A 707 11.31 6.84 0.23
C ASP A 707 11.68 5.35 0.27
N HIS A 708 12.91 4.99 -0.10
CA HIS A 708 13.47 3.65 0.02
C HIS A 708 14.52 3.54 1.14
N GLU A 709 14.63 2.37 1.76
CA GLU A 709 15.77 2.00 2.59
C GLU A 709 16.95 1.54 1.72
N PRO A 710 18.18 1.97 2.03
CA PRO A 710 19.37 1.36 1.45
C PRO A 710 19.56 -0.07 1.97
N ILE A 711 19.97 -0.95 1.08
CA ILE A 711 20.30 -2.34 1.41
C ILE A 711 21.80 -2.59 1.19
N LEU A 712 22.42 -3.39 2.07
CA LEU A 712 23.86 -3.58 2.13
C LEU A 712 24.20 -5.07 2.20
N ALA A 713 25.10 -5.51 1.34
CA ALA A 713 25.69 -6.84 1.41
C ALA A 713 27.20 -6.75 1.69
N ARG A 714 27.68 -7.66 2.53
CA ARG A 714 29.10 -7.94 2.70
C ARG A 714 29.42 -9.25 2.02
N PHE A 715 30.41 -9.25 1.12
CA PHE A 715 30.91 -10.46 0.49
C PHE A 715 32.37 -10.71 0.87
N THR A 716 32.71 -11.96 1.16
CA THR A 716 34.10 -12.36 1.40
C THR A 716 34.79 -12.76 0.09
N ILE A 717 35.77 -11.98 -0.32
CA ILE A 717 36.65 -12.21 -1.47
C ILE A 717 38.08 -12.01 -1.00
N SER A 718 38.73 -13.09 -0.57
CA SER A 718 40.09 -13.04 -0.03
C SER A 718 41.13 -12.77 -1.11
N ALA A 719 42.17 -12.01 -0.76
CA ALA A 719 43.36 -11.88 -1.61
C ALA A 719 44.00 -13.26 -1.87
N PRO A 720 44.43 -13.55 -3.11
CA PRO A 720 45.04 -14.82 -3.42
C PRO A 720 46.39 -14.97 -2.70
N ASN A 721 46.74 -16.18 -2.28
CA ASN A 721 48.06 -16.41 -1.69
C ASN A 721 49.14 -16.28 -2.77
N VAL A 722 50.15 -15.45 -2.53
CA VAL A 722 51.24 -15.30 -3.50
C VAL A 722 52.33 -16.34 -3.24
N ILE A 723 52.54 -17.22 -4.21
CA ILE A 723 53.56 -18.28 -4.16
C ILE A 723 54.67 -17.94 -5.14
N ASN A 724 55.84 -17.57 -4.60
CA ASN A 724 57.00 -17.18 -5.38
C ASN A 724 58.02 -18.31 -5.50
N GLY A 725 58.29 -18.70 -6.74
CA GLY A 725 59.46 -19.51 -7.10
C GLY A 725 60.74 -18.68 -7.17
N THR A 726 61.84 -19.37 -7.42
CA THR A 726 63.18 -18.83 -7.60
C THR A 726 63.64 -19.03 -9.04
N PRO A 727 64.74 -18.40 -9.50
CA PRO A 727 65.31 -18.68 -10.82
C PRO A 727 65.88 -20.10 -11.03
N ARG A 728 65.52 -21.07 -10.18
CA ARG A 728 65.98 -22.47 -10.21
C ARG A 728 64.78 -23.37 -10.44
N ARG A 729 65.04 -24.66 -10.67
CA ARG A 729 63.97 -25.66 -10.69
C ARG A 729 63.35 -25.80 -9.30
N ASP A 730 62.09 -25.42 -9.18
CA ASP A 730 61.30 -25.47 -7.96
C ASP A 730 60.16 -26.50 -8.03
N VAL A 731 59.65 -26.88 -6.87
CA VAL A 731 58.38 -27.60 -6.70
C VAL A 731 57.46 -26.66 -5.94
N LEU A 732 56.49 -26.08 -6.64
CA LEU A 732 55.53 -25.13 -6.09
C LEU A 732 54.21 -25.87 -5.88
N VAL A 733 53.63 -25.75 -4.69
CA VAL A 733 52.38 -26.40 -4.33
C VAL A 733 51.48 -25.34 -3.72
N GLY A 734 50.35 -25.11 -4.36
CA GLY A 734 49.29 -24.24 -3.89
C GLY A 734 48.52 -24.80 -2.70
N THR A 735 47.58 -23.98 -2.24
CA THR A 735 46.71 -24.19 -1.10
C THR A 735 45.35 -24.74 -1.58
N ALA A 736 44.33 -24.62 -0.73
CA ALA A 736 42.95 -24.96 -1.11
C ALA A 736 42.11 -23.72 -1.45
N GLY A 737 42.69 -22.52 -1.35
CA GLY A 737 42.09 -21.26 -1.80
C GLY A 737 42.91 -20.65 -2.93
N ASN A 738 42.39 -19.58 -3.53
CA ASN A 738 42.98 -18.96 -4.72
C ASN A 738 44.46 -18.58 -4.51
N ASP A 739 45.32 -18.99 -5.42
CA ASP A 739 46.74 -18.70 -5.39
C ASP A 739 47.22 -17.95 -6.64
N LEU A 740 48.17 -17.04 -6.43
CA LEU A 740 48.94 -16.41 -7.49
C LEU A 740 50.34 -17.01 -7.51
N ILE A 741 50.60 -17.90 -8.47
CA ILE A 741 51.83 -18.67 -8.56
C ILE A 741 52.78 -18.04 -9.59
N LEU A 742 53.92 -17.57 -9.09
CA LEU A 742 54.99 -16.96 -9.88
C LEU A 742 56.18 -17.92 -9.95
N GLY A 743 56.25 -18.74 -10.99
CA GLY A 743 57.32 -19.76 -11.16
C GLY A 743 58.74 -19.17 -11.21
N SER A 744 58.89 -17.96 -11.76
CA SER A 744 60.18 -17.37 -12.13
C SER A 744 60.86 -18.12 -13.28
N GLN A 745 62.19 -18.02 -13.44
CA GLN A 745 62.94 -18.82 -14.40
C GLN A 745 63.21 -20.21 -13.82
N GLY A 746 63.17 -21.26 -14.63
CA GLY A 746 63.29 -22.60 -14.07
C GLY A 746 62.67 -23.60 -15.02
N SER A 747 62.50 -24.82 -14.56
CA SER A 747 61.59 -25.76 -15.24
C SER A 747 60.87 -26.44 -14.11
N ASP A 748 59.82 -25.77 -13.67
CA ASP A 748 59.24 -25.97 -12.36
C ASP A 748 58.15 -27.02 -12.41
N ARG A 749 57.89 -27.67 -11.27
CA ARG A 749 56.72 -28.52 -11.11
C ARG A 749 55.73 -27.76 -10.24
N ILE A 750 54.62 -27.35 -10.86
CA ILE A 750 53.59 -26.52 -10.23
C ILE A 750 52.35 -27.38 -9.99
N THR A 751 51.92 -27.44 -8.74
CA THR A 751 50.63 -27.99 -8.34
C THR A 751 49.77 -26.81 -7.88
N THR A 752 48.66 -26.54 -8.57
CA THR A 752 47.80 -25.37 -8.29
C THR A 752 46.99 -25.57 -7.02
N GLY A 753 46.50 -26.78 -6.77
CA GLY A 753 45.73 -27.07 -5.56
C GLY A 753 44.22 -26.89 -5.81
N GLY A 754 43.51 -26.33 -4.83
CA GLY A 754 42.09 -26.00 -4.96
C GLY A 754 41.91 -24.48 -4.88
N GLY A 755 40.81 -23.97 -5.43
CA GLY A 755 40.59 -22.54 -5.59
C GLY A 755 40.66 -22.13 -7.06
N ARG A 756 40.69 -20.82 -7.30
CA ARG A 756 40.90 -20.22 -8.62
C ARG A 756 42.35 -19.78 -8.73
N ASP A 757 43.19 -20.63 -9.29
CA ASP A 757 44.63 -20.39 -9.27
C ASP A 757 45.13 -19.72 -10.55
N ARG A 758 46.10 -18.82 -10.39
CA ARG A 758 46.69 -18.06 -11.48
C ARG A 758 48.17 -18.35 -11.57
N VAL A 759 48.60 -19.04 -12.63
CA VAL A 759 50.02 -19.24 -12.92
C VAL A 759 50.50 -18.13 -13.86
N VAL A 760 51.40 -17.28 -13.37
CA VAL A 760 51.80 -16.05 -14.06
C VAL A 760 53.10 -16.21 -14.82
N TYR A 761 53.04 -15.90 -16.11
CA TYR A 761 54.19 -15.83 -17.00
C TYR A 761 54.37 -14.40 -17.52
N THR A 762 55.56 -13.86 -17.32
CA THR A 762 55.94 -12.49 -17.70
C THR A 762 57.01 -12.44 -18.80
N SER A 763 57.61 -13.57 -19.15
CA SER A 763 58.64 -13.63 -20.20
C SER A 763 58.77 -15.03 -20.81
N VAL A 764 59.10 -15.09 -22.11
CA VAL A 764 59.45 -16.36 -22.79
C VAL A 764 60.67 -17.09 -22.20
N THR A 765 61.45 -16.43 -21.34
CA THR A 765 62.57 -17.05 -20.62
C THR A 765 62.15 -18.01 -19.51
N GLN A 766 60.87 -18.01 -19.12
CA GLN A 766 60.28 -18.87 -18.08
C GLN A 766 59.76 -20.20 -18.64
N ALA A 767 60.26 -20.62 -19.80
CA ALA A 767 59.84 -21.87 -20.45
C ALA A 767 60.38 -23.09 -19.71
N GLY A 768 59.56 -24.14 -19.59
CA GLY A 768 59.96 -25.47 -19.12
C GLY A 768 59.06 -26.06 -18.04
N ASP A 769 58.06 -25.32 -17.57
CA ASP A 769 57.24 -25.71 -16.44
C ASP A 769 56.30 -26.87 -16.74
N THR A 770 55.95 -27.60 -15.68
CA THR A 770 54.97 -28.68 -15.69
C THR A 770 53.92 -28.41 -14.62
N ILE A 771 52.71 -28.09 -15.05
CA ILE A 771 51.54 -27.89 -14.20
C ILE A 771 50.81 -29.22 -14.06
N THR A 772 50.49 -29.63 -12.83
CA THR A 772 50.17 -31.04 -12.54
C THR A 772 48.70 -31.38 -12.44
N ASP A 773 47.88 -30.38 -12.17
CA ASP A 773 46.48 -30.50 -11.74
C ASP A 773 45.62 -29.32 -12.19
N PHE A 774 46.07 -28.59 -13.23
CA PHE A 774 45.36 -27.44 -13.78
C PHE A 774 43.88 -27.74 -14.04
N ALA A 775 43.01 -27.03 -13.35
CA ALA A 775 41.56 -27.16 -13.47
C ALA A 775 41.04 -26.30 -14.63
N VAL A 776 40.72 -26.92 -15.77
CA VAL A 776 40.17 -26.22 -16.95
C VAL A 776 38.91 -25.44 -16.57
N GLY A 777 38.83 -24.18 -16.99
CA GLY A 777 37.74 -23.26 -16.70
C GLY A 777 37.81 -22.60 -15.32
N PHE A 778 38.63 -23.10 -14.40
CA PHE A 778 38.81 -22.57 -13.05
C PHE A 778 40.16 -21.86 -12.92
N ASP A 779 41.25 -22.59 -13.16
CA ASP A 779 42.60 -22.04 -13.13
C ASP A 779 42.88 -21.23 -14.41
N LYS A 780 43.74 -20.22 -14.29
CA LYS A 780 44.14 -19.36 -15.42
C LYS A 780 45.65 -19.35 -15.60
N LEU A 781 46.09 -19.38 -16.85
CA LEU A 781 47.47 -19.01 -17.21
C LEU A 781 47.50 -17.53 -17.62
N VAL A 782 48.27 -16.73 -16.89
CA VAL A 782 48.35 -15.27 -17.11
C VAL A 782 49.55 -14.97 -17.99
N PHE A 783 49.29 -14.34 -19.13
CA PHE A 783 50.27 -14.05 -20.19
C PHE A 783 50.41 -12.57 -20.54
N THR A 784 49.67 -11.66 -19.89
CA THR A 784 49.66 -10.22 -20.22
C THR A 784 51.07 -9.64 -20.37
N ASP A 785 51.91 -9.74 -19.34
CA ASP A 785 53.30 -9.25 -19.39
C ASP A 785 54.17 -10.02 -20.40
N LEU A 786 53.91 -11.33 -20.58
CA LEU A 786 54.65 -12.13 -21.56
C LEU A 786 54.35 -11.66 -22.99
N LEU A 787 53.09 -11.37 -23.31
CA LEU A 787 52.66 -10.92 -24.64
C LEU A 787 53.18 -9.51 -24.93
N ASP A 788 53.18 -8.63 -23.94
CA ASP A 788 53.83 -7.33 -24.01
C ASP A 788 55.34 -7.47 -24.28
N SER A 789 56.00 -8.43 -23.63
CA SER A 789 57.44 -8.71 -23.86
C SER A 789 57.74 -9.15 -25.31
N LEU A 790 56.73 -9.66 -26.02
CA LEU A 790 56.81 -10.05 -27.43
C LEU A 790 56.42 -8.91 -28.39
N ASN A 791 55.98 -7.75 -27.88
CA ASN A 791 55.33 -6.69 -28.65
C ASN A 791 54.12 -7.20 -29.44
N TYR A 792 53.36 -8.14 -28.87
CA TYR A 792 52.12 -8.59 -29.47
C TYR A 792 51.04 -7.52 -29.31
N THR A 793 50.37 -7.16 -30.40
CA THR A 793 49.34 -6.11 -30.43
C THR A 793 47.99 -6.61 -30.95
N GLY A 794 47.83 -7.93 -31.11
CA GLY A 794 46.56 -8.53 -31.50
C GLY A 794 45.63 -8.73 -30.29
N SER A 795 44.39 -9.17 -30.55
CA SER A 795 43.38 -9.35 -29.50
C SER A 795 43.21 -10.81 -29.06
N ASN A 796 43.70 -11.78 -29.84
CA ASN A 796 43.59 -13.19 -29.49
C ASN A 796 44.85 -13.98 -29.94
N PRO A 797 45.80 -14.20 -29.01
CA PRO A 797 47.08 -14.82 -29.33
C PRO A 797 46.94 -16.31 -29.72
N ILE A 798 45.81 -16.95 -29.41
CA ILE A 798 45.50 -18.31 -29.87
C ILE A 798 45.17 -18.29 -31.37
N THR A 799 44.24 -17.43 -31.80
CA THR A 799 43.82 -17.37 -33.22
C THR A 799 44.92 -16.82 -34.12
N ASP A 800 45.78 -15.95 -33.59
CA ASP A 800 46.93 -15.40 -34.30
C ASP A 800 48.11 -16.40 -34.36
N GLY A 801 48.00 -17.52 -33.63
CA GLY A 801 48.96 -18.61 -33.63
C GLY A 801 50.19 -18.35 -32.80
N ILE A 802 50.16 -17.34 -31.92
CA ILE A 802 51.18 -17.06 -30.90
C ILE A 802 51.17 -18.17 -29.86
N LEU A 803 49.99 -18.58 -29.38
CA LEU A 803 49.82 -19.73 -28.50
C LEU A 803 49.32 -20.93 -29.29
N ARG A 804 49.95 -22.10 -29.07
CA ARG A 804 49.54 -23.37 -29.70
C ARG A 804 49.50 -24.48 -28.68
N PHE A 805 48.54 -25.38 -28.82
CA PHE A 805 48.32 -26.48 -27.88
C PHE A 805 48.52 -27.82 -28.59
N VAL A 806 49.49 -28.60 -28.15
CA VAL A 806 49.85 -29.87 -28.78
C VAL A 806 49.69 -31.01 -27.79
N SER A 807 48.79 -31.94 -28.10
CA SER A 807 48.63 -33.18 -27.33
C SER A 807 49.89 -34.03 -27.43
N GLN A 808 50.38 -34.52 -26.29
CA GLN A 808 51.50 -35.47 -26.24
C GLN A 808 51.02 -36.86 -25.85
N GLY A 809 51.03 -37.77 -26.82
CA GLY A 809 50.69 -39.18 -26.62
C GLY A 809 49.18 -39.45 -26.56
N ASN A 810 48.81 -40.59 -25.96
CA ASN A 810 47.44 -41.07 -25.77
C ASN A 810 46.88 -40.79 -24.36
N SER A 811 47.54 -39.90 -23.62
CA SER A 811 47.14 -39.43 -22.29
C SER A 811 46.78 -37.95 -22.35
N SER A 812 45.85 -37.48 -21.52
CA SER A 812 45.47 -36.07 -21.32
C SER A 812 46.67 -35.24 -20.86
N ARG A 813 47.59 -34.93 -21.76
CA ARG A 813 48.80 -34.14 -21.52
C ARG A 813 48.98 -33.19 -22.68
N THR A 814 48.94 -31.90 -22.38
CA THR A 814 49.04 -30.85 -23.40
C THR A 814 50.30 -30.06 -23.20
N VAL A 815 51.02 -29.82 -24.29
CA VAL A 815 52.14 -28.89 -24.32
C VAL A 815 51.68 -27.59 -24.94
N LEU A 816 51.75 -26.53 -24.15
CA LEU A 816 51.63 -25.16 -24.60
C LEU A 816 52.92 -24.78 -25.32
N GLN A 817 52.79 -24.26 -26.54
CA GLN A 817 53.88 -23.72 -27.31
C GLN A 817 53.67 -22.22 -27.57
N ILE A 818 54.76 -21.48 -27.60
CA ILE A 818 54.78 -20.06 -27.97
C ILE A 818 55.51 -19.91 -29.31
N ASP A 819 54.86 -19.26 -30.28
CA ASP A 819 55.42 -18.83 -31.55
C ASP A 819 55.45 -17.29 -31.60
N PRO A 820 56.61 -16.63 -31.43
CA PRO A 820 56.67 -15.19 -31.20
C PRO A 820 56.24 -14.33 -32.39
N ASP A 821 56.11 -14.90 -33.59
CA ASP A 821 55.63 -14.19 -34.79
C ASP A 821 54.38 -14.84 -35.44
N GLY A 822 53.70 -15.73 -34.70
CA GLY A 822 52.38 -16.26 -35.06
C GLY A 822 52.36 -17.18 -36.28
N PHE A 823 51.19 -17.34 -36.91
CA PHE A 823 51.05 -18.18 -38.11
C PHE A 823 51.68 -17.58 -39.38
N SER A 824 51.90 -16.27 -39.40
CA SER A 824 52.35 -15.52 -40.58
C SER A 824 53.86 -15.28 -40.64
N GLY A 825 54.57 -15.57 -39.54
CA GLY A 825 56.00 -15.38 -39.42
C GLY A 825 56.86 -16.61 -39.77
N ASN A 826 58.18 -16.47 -39.57
CA ASN A 826 59.18 -17.52 -39.87
C ASN A 826 59.78 -18.15 -38.62
N ALA A 827 59.42 -17.67 -37.42
CA ALA A 827 59.83 -18.32 -36.19
C ALA A 827 59.14 -19.69 -36.07
N ARG A 828 59.69 -20.50 -35.17
CA ARG A 828 59.14 -21.83 -34.90
C ARG A 828 58.53 -21.79 -33.51
N ALA A 829 57.29 -22.23 -33.39
CA ALA A 829 56.68 -22.55 -32.11
C ALA A 829 57.61 -23.41 -31.24
N ARG A 830 57.81 -22.98 -30.00
CA ARG A 830 58.65 -23.68 -29.01
C ARG A 830 57.80 -24.11 -27.83
N ASN A 831 58.07 -25.28 -27.29
CA ASN A 831 57.46 -25.74 -26.04
C ASN A 831 57.73 -24.73 -24.93
N PHE A 832 56.68 -24.34 -24.22
CA PHE A 832 56.73 -23.34 -23.18
C PHE A 832 56.33 -23.93 -21.82
N ALA A 833 55.14 -24.52 -21.71
CA ALA A 833 54.68 -25.18 -20.50
C ALA A 833 53.99 -26.52 -20.83
N THR A 834 53.95 -27.43 -19.87
CA THR A 834 53.22 -28.70 -19.99
C THR A 834 52.13 -28.79 -18.93
N LEU A 835 50.89 -29.07 -19.35
CA LEU A 835 49.77 -29.33 -18.46
C LEU A 835 49.50 -30.83 -18.42
N GLN A 836 49.59 -31.42 -17.24
CA GLN A 836 49.24 -32.83 -16.99
C GLN A 836 47.75 -32.94 -16.69
N GLY A 837 47.10 -34.01 -17.13
CA GLY A 837 45.66 -34.23 -16.93
C GLY A 837 44.75 -33.47 -17.89
N VAL A 838 45.28 -32.50 -18.65
CA VAL A 838 44.48 -31.59 -19.48
C VAL A 838 44.54 -31.95 -20.96
N ASP A 839 43.36 -32.07 -21.58
CA ASP A 839 43.20 -32.26 -23.03
C ASP A 839 43.44 -30.96 -23.81
N ALA A 840 44.00 -31.07 -25.03
CA ALA A 840 44.38 -29.89 -25.81
C ALA A 840 43.18 -29.13 -26.37
N VAL A 841 42.06 -29.81 -26.63
CA VAL A 841 40.81 -29.17 -27.06
C VAL A 841 40.20 -28.41 -25.89
N ALA A 842 40.18 -29.03 -24.70
CA ALA A 842 39.67 -28.38 -23.49
C ALA A 842 40.52 -27.17 -23.07
N LEU A 843 41.84 -27.24 -23.22
CA LEU A 843 42.74 -26.12 -22.94
C LEU A 843 42.62 -24.99 -23.98
N ASN A 844 42.29 -25.31 -25.23
CA ASN A 844 42.14 -24.35 -26.32
C ASN A 844 40.81 -23.56 -26.23
N ASN A 845 40.58 -22.97 -25.06
CA ASN A 845 39.51 -22.03 -24.78
C ASN A 845 40.15 -20.77 -24.16
N VAL A 846 39.76 -19.60 -24.64
CA VAL A 846 40.24 -18.29 -24.14
C VAL A 846 39.99 -18.14 -22.64
N ASP A 847 38.96 -18.80 -22.10
CA ASP A 847 38.65 -18.78 -20.68
C ASP A 847 39.73 -19.40 -19.80
N ASN A 848 40.69 -20.18 -20.33
CA ASN A 848 41.79 -20.71 -19.51
C ASN A 848 42.94 -19.71 -19.32
N PHE A 849 42.81 -18.49 -19.86
CA PHE A 849 43.91 -17.54 -19.97
C PHE A 849 43.53 -16.12 -19.56
N VAL A 850 44.54 -15.34 -19.18
CA VAL A 850 44.47 -13.89 -19.10
C VAL A 850 45.52 -13.35 -20.05
N PHE A 851 45.11 -12.61 -21.08
CA PHE A 851 46.00 -12.04 -22.10
C PHE A 851 46.37 -10.59 -21.83
#